data_AF-A0A8H6TI41-F1
#
_entry.id   AF-A0A8H6TI41-F1
#
_cell.length_a   1.000
_cell.length_b   1.000
_cell.length_c   1.000
_cell.angle_alpha   90.00
_cell.angle_beta   90.00
_cell.angle_gamma   90.00
#
_symmetry.space_group_name_H-M   'P 1'
#
loop_
_entity.id
_entity.type
_entity.pdbx_description
1 polymer ?
#
loop_
_entity_poly.entity_id
_entity_poly.type
_entity_poly.pdbx_seq_one_letter_code
_entity_poly.pdbx_strand_id
1 'polypeptide(L)'
;MLRLHPQPTAKPAFACDRELLSRRFDAATEGLPSIPTTPQSLLRLLDSNACPGYQEDLELTQVLHELRSQAKEIDTRIETLQSRLPIMNLIEWQEQVDDAIHELLPIVSAFRRIPPEIVSIIVAFAAEDLSRTRPPWRLAHICSSWRATTLSIRKIWRHVVIDKDEDAIPTSEALATQLTRAGNEPLAIYLHLSSESSLHDSPSVEELLAMLVARSDSWGSFRFTGLRSAMLDTYDMLEPIRGRLPRLLELGLLATGLPEDWDSRTYFPHDLFADAPSLHALEIRLDPQVRGLPSLPWAQLSTLVVRAGPDGWLACAKLLASAPNLEACKISGLSTLRRALHWQNQPIHLPRLRRLTTDGGPLFLQTLRMPLLEELTVKRIFALGSDLAAWLQPLTALNERSGCQIRSLSLSCPPQAVASIGDVLTGHPKLRKLEIKTFYPLAEDELEVQAALASFDELLAALTRTLPGPDIPAPMPAAKRLCPELASLCLILDRHKEDDSEDFYDPFDRPKLVAMLESRRGSLKNVTLCGPVNRFSLETNVDSELGKAPLDYANPNSDAFGAIALVRIPSSFAPDAPSYLGPLLVNPGGPGSSGVDFVLSRGASIVSIVGPQFDVVGFDPRGVGRSTPRISFFKNRVERQLWLGNGVVESLDAAPEALARAYARGVLQGSLAAETDTDGSLRFMNTEFTARDMLHIVHAYGRQKIQYWGFSYGTLLGMTFAGMFPDKIERMVLDGVVDAESYYSADHKSSLADTDATWEAIAHACVAAGPSTCPIYAPSAIQVMRKVDDLTLSLRAHPVPVPPRPGKPYGIVDDSLLRAVLFRSLLSPYTRFPPLAQAMADVLSPSRNATALLDLAVNPPLQCDCDPEDDEFAFELLPDAGIAIGCNDGDVVPESFTSLEGWYASLREMSTFADQWGGRRIDCIGWPRFPKSRFRGKGTATGPFFGATSFPLLFIGNTRGKWPVFRKVVAYTPADPVTPLSSAKKMSAGFEKSVCLTQDSIGHCSINAPSTCTHAHVRRYLIDGILPPANAKCSVDAPIFSAQSVPDELGVVFQENQ
;
A
#
# COMPACT_ATOMS: atom_id res chain seq x y z
N MET A 1 15.34 -38.47 17.09
CA MET A 1 16.30 -39.57 17.41
C MET A 1 16.19 -40.69 16.39
N LEU A 2 17.33 -41.28 15.99
CA LEU A 2 17.55 -42.39 15.03
C LEU A 2 17.56 -42.05 13.53
N ARG A 3 18.65 -41.40 13.08
CA ARG A 3 19.55 -41.89 12.00
C ARG A 3 20.73 -40.93 11.83
N LEU A 4 21.80 -41.21 12.56
CA LEU A 4 23.15 -40.81 12.20
C LEU A 4 23.94 -42.09 11.92
N HIS A 5 24.63 -42.15 10.78
CA HIS A 5 26.06 -42.46 10.81
C HIS A 5 26.73 -42.08 9.48
N PRO A 6 27.71 -41.16 9.50
CA PRO A 6 28.66 -40.95 8.43
C PRO A 6 29.86 -41.90 8.58
N GLN A 7 30.43 -42.37 7.46
CA GLN A 7 31.73 -43.04 7.42
C GLN A 7 32.86 -42.00 7.21
N PRO A 8 34.01 -42.10 7.90
CA PRO A 8 35.06 -41.07 7.90
C PRO A 8 36.33 -41.49 7.14
N THR A 9 36.87 -40.62 6.28
CA THR A 9 38.31 -40.49 5.95
C THR A 9 38.54 -39.05 5.43
N ALA A 10 39.57 -38.28 5.76
CA ALA A 10 40.80 -38.45 6.53
C ALA A 10 41.20 -37.12 7.21
N LYS A 11 41.91 -37.22 8.35
CA LYS A 11 42.48 -36.13 9.15
C LYS A 11 43.85 -35.66 8.63
N PRO A 12 44.32 -34.47 9.03
CA PRO A 12 45.69 -34.26 9.48
C PRO A 12 45.77 -34.20 11.02
N ALA A 13 46.96 -34.57 11.50
CA ALA A 13 47.24 -35.06 12.84
C ALA A 13 47.38 -33.98 13.94
N PHE A 14 46.79 -34.24 15.09
CA PHE A 14 47.38 -33.97 16.41
C PHE A 14 46.97 -35.10 17.36
N ALA A 15 47.94 -35.85 17.85
CA ALA A 15 47.73 -36.90 18.85
C ALA A 15 47.56 -36.24 20.23
N CYS A 16 46.32 -36.19 20.71
CA CYS A 16 46.00 -35.88 22.09
C CYS A 16 45.69 -37.19 22.81
N ASP A 17 46.36 -37.45 23.94
CA ASP A 17 46.25 -38.68 24.71
C ASP A 17 44.81 -38.85 25.24
N ARG A 18 44.09 -39.79 24.66
CA ARG A 18 42.63 -39.95 24.81
C ARG A 18 42.25 -40.36 26.23
N GLU A 19 43.14 -41.04 26.93
CA GLU A 19 42.93 -41.49 28.31
C GLU A 19 43.09 -40.34 29.31
N LEU A 20 44.03 -39.42 29.06
CA LEU A 20 44.20 -38.20 29.84
C LEU A 20 43.01 -37.24 29.68
N LEU A 21 42.47 -37.14 28.47
CA LEU A 21 41.26 -36.36 28.18
C LEU A 21 40.02 -36.94 28.85
N SER A 22 39.84 -38.28 28.82
CA SER A 22 38.73 -38.95 29.49
C SER A 22 38.77 -38.70 31.01
N ARG A 23 39.92 -38.91 31.66
CA ARG A 23 40.04 -38.68 33.12
C ARG A 23 39.82 -37.22 33.51
N ARG A 24 40.23 -36.28 32.66
CA ARG A 24 40.00 -34.84 32.88
C ARG A 24 38.54 -34.44 32.66
N PHE A 25 37.85 -35.12 31.74
CA PHE A 25 36.42 -34.96 31.55
C PHE A 25 35.64 -35.56 32.72
N ASP A 26 35.97 -36.79 33.14
CA ASP A 26 35.35 -37.48 34.28
C ASP A 26 35.49 -36.66 35.58
N ALA A 27 36.66 -36.05 35.81
CA ALA A 27 36.88 -35.16 36.95
C ALA A 27 36.16 -33.79 36.84
N ALA A 28 35.81 -33.35 35.63
CA ALA A 28 35.08 -32.10 35.41
C ALA A 28 33.57 -32.27 35.52
N THR A 29 33.07 -33.48 35.22
CA THR A 29 31.65 -33.86 35.33
C THR A 29 31.32 -34.55 36.66
N GLU A 30 32.32 -34.83 37.49
CA GLU A 30 32.14 -35.42 38.83
C GLU A 30 31.22 -34.55 39.71
N GLY A 31 30.08 -35.14 40.12
CA GLY A 31 29.09 -34.52 40.98
C GLY A 31 27.97 -33.76 40.25
N LEU A 32 28.03 -33.61 38.92
CA LEU A 32 26.93 -33.03 38.14
C LEU A 32 25.79 -34.05 37.97
N PRO A 33 24.52 -33.62 38.05
CA PRO A 33 23.37 -34.51 37.96
C PRO A 33 23.26 -35.15 36.56
N SER A 34 22.80 -36.41 36.49
CA SER A 34 22.53 -37.08 35.21
C SER A 34 21.39 -36.37 34.47
N ILE A 35 21.53 -36.19 33.15
CA ILE A 35 20.50 -35.57 32.29
C ILE A 35 19.15 -36.26 32.58
N PRO A 36 18.10 -35.51 32.98
CA PRO A 36 16.79 -36.08 33.16
C PRO A 36 16.33 -36.70 31.86
N THR A 37 16.06 -38.00 31.86
CA THR A 37 15.40 -38.64 30.72
C THR A 37 13.98 -38.10 30.65
N THR A 38 13.63 -37.46 29.54
CA THR A 38 12.27 -36.94 29.31
C THR A 38 11.26 -38.06 29.60
N PRO A 39 10.38 -37.89 30.60
CA PRO A 39 9.42 -38.92 30.96
C PRO A 39 8.62 -39.36 29.74
N GLN A 40 8.44 -40.67 29.57
CA GLN A 40 7.73 -41.22 28.41
C GLN A 40 6.27 -40.72 28.32
N SER A 41 5.69 -40.27 29.44
CA SER A 41 4.39 -39.59 29.49
C SER A 41 4.39 -38.26 28.72
N LEU A 42 5.47 -37.48 28.82
CA LEU A 42 5.66 -36.19 28.15
C LEU A 42 5.91 -36.32 26.65
N LEU A 43 6.63 -37.36 26.23
CA LEU A 43 6.86 -37.64 24.81
C LEU A 43 5.54 -37.91 24.06
N ARG A 44 4.52 -38.47 24.73
CA ARG A 44 3.19 -38.67 24.13
C ARG A 44 2.43 -37.37 23.89
N LEU A 45 2.71 -36.30 24.65
CA LEU A 45 2.09 -34.99 24.46
C LEU A 45 2.62 -34.27 23.20
N LEU A 46 3.88 -34.50 22.85
CA LEU A 46 4.49 -33.99 21.62
C LEU A 46 3.88 -34.62 20.36
N ASP A 47 3.38 -35.84 20.48
CA ASP A 47 2.74 -36.60 19.40
C ASP A 47 1.19 -36.53 19.44
N SER A 48 0.59 -35.70 20.31
CA SER A 48 -0.87 -35.58 20.45
C SER A 48 -1.36 -34.13 20.35
N ASN A 49 -2.49 -33.92 19.67
CA ASN A 49 -3.18 -32.62 19.62
C ASN A 49 -4.10 -32.37 20.84
N ALA A 50 -3.89 -33.06 21.96
CA ALA A 50 -4.62 -32.85 23.20
C ALA A 50 -3.88 -31.87 24.12
N CYS A 51 -4.63 -31.00 24.79
CA CYS A 51 -4.06 -30.10 25.81
C CYS A 51 -3.64 -30.93 27.04
N PRO A 52 -2.43 -30.73 27.61
CA PRO A 52 -1.98 -31.49 28.76
C PRO A 52 -2.93 -31.32 29.95
N GLY A 53 -3.20 -32.42 30.66
CA GLY A 53 -3.94 -32.43 31.91
C GLY A 53 -3.16 -31.76 33.06
N TYR A 54 -3.83 -31.46 34.17
CA TYR A 54 -3.22 -30.77 35.32
C TYR A 54 -1.96 -31.48 35.86
N GLN A 55 -1.97 -32.81 35.86
CA GLN A 55 -0.85 -33.61 36.35
C GLN A 55 0.35 -33.53 35.40
N GLU A 56 0.08 -33.53 34.09
CA GLU A 56 1.09 -33.41 33.03
C GLU A 56 1.68 -31.99 32.99
N ASP A 57 0.88 -30.96 33.23
CA ASP A 57 1.34 -29.57 33.35
C ASP A 57 2.23 -29.37 34.58
N LEU A 58 1.92 -30.03 35.70
CA LEU A 58 2.74 -30.03 36.91
C LEU A 58 4.08 -30.72 36.65
N GLU A 59 4.06 -31.89 36.01
CA GLU A 59 5.24 -32.66 35.62
C GLU A 59 6.13 -31.87 34.63
N LEU A 60 5.53 -31.23 33.62
CA LEU A 60 6.24 -30.43 32.60
C LEU A 60 6.88 -29.18 33.21
N THR A 61 6.19 -28.52 34.14
CA THR A 61 6.72 -27.36 34.88
C THR A 61 7.85 -27.79 35.82
N GLN A 62 7.73 -28.94 36.46
CA GLN A 62 8.76 -29.47 37.35
C GLN A 62 10.02 -29.87 36.59
N VAL A 63 9.89 -30.54 35.44
CA VAL A 63 11.02 -30.90 34.55
C VAL A 63 11.70 -29.64 34.01
N LEU A 64 10.94 -28.63 33.58
CA LEU A 64 11.51 -27.34 33.13
C LEU A 64 12.25 -26.60 34.25
N HIS A 65 11.79 -26.71 35.50
CA HIS A 65 12.46 -26.11 36.64
C HIS A 65 13.78 -26.84 36.96
N GLU A 66 13.76 -28.18 36.92
CA GLU A 66 14.94 -29.02 37.15
C GLU A 66 16.01 -28.80 36.06
N LEU A 67 15.63 -28.78 34.77
CA LEU A 67 16.55 -28.51 33.65
C LEU A 67 17.21 -27.12 33.74
N ARG A 68 16.44 -26.09 34.10
CA ARG A 68 16.98 -24.73 34.30
C ARG A 68 17.92 -24.63 35.49
N SER A 69 17.65 -25.38 36.55
CA SER A 69 18.56 -25.45 37.70
C SER A 69 19.89 -26.10 37.32
N GLN A 70 19.85 -27.13 36.48
CA GLN A 70 21.06 -27.83 36.00
C GLN A 70 21.88 -26.99 35.04
N ALA A 71 21.25 -26.30 34.08
CA ALA A 71 21.94 -25.37 33.17
C ALA A 71 22.75 -24.33 33.96
N LYS A 72 22.14 -23.77 35.02
CA LYS A 72 22.79 -22.78 35.89
C LYS A 72 23.97 -23.34 36.70
N GLU A 73 23.93 -24.61 37.09
CA GLU A 73 25.03 -25.26 37.80
C GLU A 73 26.21 -25.56 36.84
N ILE A 74 25.91 -25.91 35.59
CA ILE A 74 26.91 -26.08 34.52
C ILE A 74 27.57 -24.74 34.17
N ASP A 75 26.78 -23.67 34.02
CA ASP A 75 27.28 -22.29 33.81
C ASP A 75 28.32 -21.89 34.87
N THR A 76 27.97 -22.08 36.14
CA THR A 76 28.85 -21.74 37.26
C THR A 76 30.16 -22.54 37.21
N ARG A 77 30.10 -23.79 36.72
CA ARG A 77 31.26 -24.67 36.59
C ARG A 77 32.15 -24.29 35.39
N ILE A 78 31.55 -23.90 34.27
CA ILE A 78 32.22 -23.35 33.09
C ILE A 78 33.00 -22.09 33.48
N GLU A 79 32.37 -21.18 34.22
CA GLU A 79 33.02 -19.96 34.74
C GLU A 79 34.22 -20.28 35.65
N THR A 80 34.13 -21.33 36.47
CA THR A 80 35.21 -21.71 37.38
C THR A 80 36.39 -22.37 36.63
N LEU A 81 36.14 -23.01 35.49
CA LEU A 81 37.12 -23.81 34.74
C LEU A 81 37.68 -23.10 33.50
N GLN A 82 37.44 -21.80 33.34
CA GLN A 82 37.72 -20.87 32.20
C GLN A 82 39.05 -21.03 31.43
N SER A 83 39.99 -21.86 31.88
CA SER A 83 41.29 -22.10 31.25
C SER A 83 41.69 -23.59 31.12
N ARG A 84 40.78 -24.53 31.41
CA ARG A 84 41.07 -25.98 31.38
C ARG A 84 40.39 -26.66 30.20
N LEU A 85 41.04 -27.67 29.63
CA LEU A 85 40.56 -28.44 28.46
C LEU A 85 39.11 -29.00 28.53
N PRO A 86 38.53 -29.40 29.68
CA PRO A 86 37.19 -29.96 29.69
C PRO A 86 36.05 -28.93 29.57
N ILE A 87 36.34 -27.62 29.46
CA ILE A 87 35.32 -26.57 29.31
C ILE A 87 34.49 -26.73 28.03
N MET A 88 35.11 -27.16 26.93
CA MET A 88 34.42 -27.35 25.65
C MET A 88 33.34 -28.43 25.75
N ASN A 89 33.59 -29.51 26.47
CA ASN A 89 32.61 -30.58 26.64
C ASN A 89 31.49 -30.19 27.63
N LEU A 90 31.74 -29.26 28.57
CA LEU A 90 30.71 -28.71 29.44
C LEU A 90 29.80 -27.74 28.68
N ILE A 91 30.35 -26.97 27.73
CA ILE A 91 29.58 -26.10 26.82
C ILE A 91 28.67 -26.94 25.92
N GLU A 92 29.19 -27.99 25.29
CA GLU A 92 28.35 -28.92 24.49
C GLU A 92 27.24 -29.57 25.33
N TRP A 93 27.50 -29.82 26.62
CA TRP A 93 26.51 -30.40 27.51
C TRP A 93 25.44 -29.39 27.95
N GLN A 94 25.82 -28.13 28.14
CA GLN A 94 24.91 -27.03 28.39
C GLN A 94 23.98 -26.78 27.20
N GLU A 95 24.51 -26.76 25.98
CA GLU A 95 23.74 -26.60 24.75
C GLU A 95 22.64 -27.66 24.63
N GLN A 96 22.94 -28.92 24.98
CA GLN A 96 21.94 -29.99 25.00
C GLN A 96 20.80 -29.77 26.03
N VAL A 97 21.09 -29.14 27.17
CA VAL A 97 20.09 -28.83 28.19
C VAL A 97 19.23 -27.63 27.75
N ASP A 98 19.85 -26.63 27.13
CA ASP A 98 19.15 -25.44 26.62
C ASP A 98 18.24 -25.79 25.43
N ASP A 99 18.67 -26.67 24.54
CA ASP A 99 17.84 -27.19 23.44
C ASP A 99 16.59 -27.90 23.97
N ALA A 100 16.74 -28.74 25.00
CA ALA A 100 15.61 -29.41 25.64
C ALA A 100 14.63 -28.42 26.31
N ILE A 101 15.12 -27.31 26.88
CA ILE A 101 14.28 -26.24 27.41
C ILE A 101 13.55 -25.50 26.29
N HIS A 102 14.24 -25.21 25.18
CA HIS A 102 13.68 -24.52 24.03
C HIS A 102 12.62 -25.32 23.29
N GLU A 103 12.71 -26.64 23.25
CA GLU A 103 11.66 -27.50 22.69
C GLU A 103 10.41 -27.56 23.58
N LEU A 104 10.56 -27.49 24.91
CA LEU A 104 9.44 -27.58 25.86
C LEU A 104 8.71 -26.24 26.10
N LEU A 105 9.37 -25.09 25.84
CA LEU A 105 8.82 -23.74 26.07
C LEU A 105 7.59 -23.37 25.21
N PRO A 106 7.58 -23.63 23.88
CA PRO A 106 6.48 -23.24 22.98
C PRO A 106 5.17 -23.97 23.30
N ILE A 107 5.28 -25.20 23.83
CA ILE A 107 4.14 -26.02 24.25
C ILE A 107 3.43 -25.39 25.44
N VAL A 108 4.16 -24.70 26.33
CA VAL A 108 3.59 -23.98 27.48
C VAL A 108 3.01 -22.62 27.08
N SER A 109 3.59 -21.95 26.06
CA SER A 109 3.22 -20.58 25.67
C SER A 109 2.00 -20.48 24.76
N ALA A 110 1.73 -21.49 23.92
CA ALA A 110 0.67 -21.45 22.90
C ALA A 110 -0.78 -21.52 23.44
N PHE A 111 -1.03 -22.04 24.65
CA PHE A 111 -2.38 -22.45 25.05
C PHE A 111 -3.08 -21.60 26.14
N ARG A 112 -2.39 -20.65 26.79
CA ARG A 112 -2.90 -20.07 28.06
C ARG A 112 -3.48 -18.65 28.03
N ARG A 113 -3.48 -17.88 26.93
CA ARG A 113 -3.69 -16.41 27.06
C ARG A 113 -4.68 -15.71 26.14
N ILE A 114 -5.52 -16.39 25.35
CA ILE A 114 -6.61 -15.69 24.65
C ILE A 114 -7.89 -15.83 25.48
N PRO A 115 -8.42 -14.72 26.05
CA PRO A 115 -9.64 -14.77 26.86
C PRO A 115 -10.82 -15.34 26.05
N PRO A 116 -11.71 -16.13 26.65
CA PRO A 116 -12.90 -16.67 25.98
C PRO A 116 -13.73 -15.60 25.24
N GLU A 117 -13.74 -14.37 25.76
CA GLU A 117 -14.42 -13.23 25.14
C GLU A 117 -13.80 -12.88 23.78
N ILE A 118 -12.48 -12.87 23.68
CA ILE A 118 -11.76 -12.58 22.44
C ILE A 118 -11.88 -13.74 21.46
N VAL A 119 -11.79 -14.98 21.95
CA VAL A 119 -12.07 -16.17 21.13
C VAL A 119 -13.49 -16.10 20.56
N SER A 120 -14.46 -15.64 21.35
CA SER A 120 -15.85 -15.53 20.88
C SER A 120 -16.03 -14.49 19.77
N ILE A 121 -15.28 -13.39 19.81
CA ILE A 121 -15.29 -12.35 18.77
C ILE A 121 -14.63 -12.90 17.50
N ILE A 122 -13.47 -13.55 17.63
CA ILE A 122 -12.76 -14.16 16.49
C ILE A 122 -13.66 -15.19 15.80
N VAL A 123 -14.28 -16.08 16.57
CA VAL A 123 -15.17 -17.12 16.03
C VAL A 123 -16.44 -16.51 15.42
N ALA A 124 -17.00 -15.45 16.00
CA ALA A 124 -18.17 -14.76 15.46
C ALA A 124 -17.86 -14.06 14.14
N PHE A 125 -16.71 -13.39 14.03
CA PHE A 125 -16.26 -12.72 12.81
C PHE A 125 -15.94 -13.73 11.69
N ALA A 126 -15.20 -14.77 12.05
CA ALA A 126 -14.84 -15.85 11.14
C ALA A 126 -16.07 -16.62 10.63
N ALA A 127 -17.16 -16.69 11.39
CA ALA A 127 -18.39 -17.34 10.95
C ALA A 127 -19.12 -16.60 9.82
N GLU A 128 -18.96 -15.28 9.68
CA GLU A 128 -19.57 -14.54 8.57
C GLU A 128 -18.82 -14.76 7.25
N ASP A 129 -17.48 -14.80 7.29
CA ASP A 129 -16.61 -14.96 6.12
C ASP A 129 -16.38 -16.43 5.73
N LEU A 130 -16.08 -17.30 6.70
CA LEU A 130 -15.79 -18.72 6.43
C LEU A 130 -17.04 -19.50 6.06
N SER A 131 -18.24 -19.08 6.47
CA SER A 131 -19.49 -19.83 6.15
C SER A 131 -19.74 -20.05 4.65
N ARG A 132 -19.06 -19.29 3.78
CA ARG A 132 -19.14 -19.40 2.32
C ARG A 132 -18.03 -20.23 1.69
N THR A 133 -16.98 -20.58 2.45
CA THR A 133 -15.76 -21.21 1.92
C THR A 133 -15.25 -22.41 2.73
N ARG A 134 -15.40 -22.44 4.07
CA ARG A 134 -15.00 -23.55 4.97
C ARG A 134 -15.80 -23.61 6.28
N PRO A 135 -15.96 -24.79 6.93
CA PRO A 135 -16.74 -24.87 8.16
C PRO A 135 -16.14 -24.12 9.36
N PRO A 136 -16.87 -23.18 10.00
CA PRO A 136 -16.33 -22.34 11.08
C PRO A 136 -16.01 -23.12 12.37
N TRP A 137 -16.55 -24.33 12.55
CA TRP A 137 -16.25 -25.19 13.70
C TRP A 137 -14.85 -25.80 13.70
N ARG A 138 -14.07 -25.67 12.61
CA ARG A 138 -12.64 -26.03 12.61
C ARG A 138 -11.88 -25.29 13.72
N LEU A 139 -12.33 -24.11 14.11
CA LEU A 139 -11.79 -23.34 15.23
C LEU A 139 -11.99 -24.02 16.61
N ALA A 140 -12.93 -24.96 16.73
CA ALA A 140 -13.14 -25.76 17.94
C ALA A 140 -12.09 -26.88 18.13
N HIS A 141 -11.20 -27.09 17.15
CA HIS A 141 -10.17 -28.14 17.20
C HIS A 141 -8.83 -27.65 17.76
N ILE A 142 -8.75 -26.37 18.17
CA ILE A 142 -7.50 -25.74 18.62
C ILE A 142 -7.13 -26.15 20.06
N CYS A 143 -8.01 -25.96 21.04
CA CYS A 143 -7.81 -26.43 22.42
C CYS A 143 -9.14 -26.52 23.18
N SER A 144 -9.15 -27.01 24.43
CA SER A 144 -10.38 -27.15 25.23
C SER A 144 -11.10 -25.83 25.51
N SER A 145 -10.36 -24.73 25.71
CA SER A 145 -10.92 -23.38 25.91
C SER A 145 -11.57 -22.83 24.63
N TRP A 146 -10.88 -22.96 23.49
CA TRP A 146 -11.43 -22.58 22.18
C TRP A 146 -12.60 -23.47 21.78
N ARG A 147 -12.53 -24.76 22.10
CA ARG A 147 -13.63 -25.71 21.92
C ARG A 147 -14.83 -25.30 22.77
N ALA A 148 -14.66 -25.06 24.06
CA ALA A 148 -15.74 -24.63 24.95
C ALA A 148 -16.40 -23.32 24.47
N THR A 149 -15.58 -22.34 24.05
CA THR A 149 -16.07 -21.06 23.55
C THR A 149 -16.78 -21.21 22.21
N THR A 150 -16.19 -21.89 21.23
CA THR A 150 -16.77 -22.12 19.89
C THR A 150 -18.07 -22.93 19.97
N LEU A 151 -18.11 -23.94 20.85
CA LEU A 151 -19.32 -24.74 21.11
C LEU A 151 -20.45 -23.93 21.75
N SER A 152 -20.14 -22.82 22.45
CA SER A 152 -21.15 -21.96 23.08
C SER A 152 -21.84 -20.98 22.10
N ILE A 153 -21.28 -20.78 20.90
CA ILE A 153 -21.77 -19.77 19.94
C ILE A 153 -22.69 -20.43 18.92
N ARG A 154 -24.01 -20.37 19.15
CA ARG A 154 -25.01 -21.04 18.29
C ARG A 154 -25.03 -20.55 16.85
N LYS A 155 -24.78 -19.25 16.62
CA LYS A 155 -24.86 -18.60 15.30
C LYS A 155 -23.95 -19.23 14.24
N ILE A 156 -22.79 -19.76 14.62
CA ILE A 156 -21.85 -20.35 13.65
C ILE A 156 -22.32 -21.71 13.13
N TRP A 157 -23.16 -22.41 13.89
CA TRP A 157 -23.66 -23.74 13.55
C TRP A 157 -24.87 -23.69 12.61
N ARG A 158 -25.42 -22.50 12.33
CA ARG A 158 -26.61 -22.32 11.49
C ARG A 158 -26.33 -22.46 9.98
N HIS A 159 -25.08 -22.33 9.55
CA HIS A 159 -24.69 -22.38 8.13
C HIS A 159 -24.43 -23.81 7.70
N VAL A 160 -25.29 -24.37 6.86
CA VAL A 160 -25.16 -25.73 6.33
C VAL A 160 -24.84 -25.63 4.85
N VAL A 161 -23.68 -26.19 4.46
CA VAL A 161 -23.25 -26.29 3.06
C VAL A 161 -23.23 -27.76 2.68
N ILE A 162 -23.88 -28.08 1.56
CA ILE A 162 -23.78 -29.38 0.90
C ILE A 162 -23.29 -29.08 -0.52
N ASP A 163 -22.02 -29.37 -0.77
CA ASP A 163 -21.39 -29.19 -2.08
C ASP A 163 -20.84 -30.53 -2.56
N LYS A 164 -21.40 -31.03 -3.67
CA LYS A 164 -21.00 -32.30 -4.28
C LYS A 164 -19.76 -32.16 -5.16
N ASP A 165 -19.47 -30.96 -5.66
CA ASP A 165 -18.39 -30.73 -6.63
C ASP A 165 -17.06 -30.38 -5.94
N GLU A 166 -17.10 -29.86 -4.70
CA GLU A 166 -15.92 -29.58 -3.87
C GLU A 166 -15.62 -30.64 -2.77
N ASP A 167 -16.25 -31.83 -2.83
CA ASP A 167 -16.15 -32.88 -1.80
C ASP A 167 -16.51 -32.41 -0.37
N ALA A 168 -17.31 -31.34 -0.24
CA ALA A 168 -17.70 -30.75 1.05
C ALA A 168 -19.08 -31.28 1.52
N ILE A 169 -19.21 -32.60 1.64
CA ILE A 169 -20.42 -33.28 2.13
C ILE A 169 -20.23 -33.71 3.60
N PRO A 170 -21.02 -33.21 4.56
CA PRO A 170 -20.92 -33.64 5.96
C PRO A 170 -21.40 -35.09 6.15
N THR A 171 -20.88 -35.81 7.14
CA THR A 171 -21.48 -37.11 7.54
C THR A 171 -22.81 -36.88 8.28
N SER A 172 -23.69 -37.89 8.31
CA SER A 172 -24.98 -37.77 9.02
C SER A 172 -24.80 -37.49 10.52
N GLU A 173 -23.81 -38.10 11.17
CA GLU A 173 -23.47 -37.79 12.56
C GLU A 173 -22.99 -36.34 12.75
N ALA A 174 -22.19 -35.82 11.81
CA ALA A 174 -21.70 -34.44 11.85
C ALA A 174 -22.84 -33.45 11.67
N LEU A 175 -23.75 -33.70 10.73
CA LEU A 175 -24.93 -32.87 10.51
C LEU A 175 -25.87 -32.94 11.72
N ALA A 176 -26.10 -34.11 12.32
CA ALA A 176 -26.94 -34.25 13.51
C ALA A 176 -26.40 -33.41 14.67
N THR A 177 -25.08 -33.44 14.85
CA THR A 177 -24.37 -32.65 15.86
C THR A 177 -24.50 -31.16 15.59
N GLN A 178 -24.32 -30.74 14.34
CA GLN A 178 -24.45 -29.34 13.93
C GLN A 178 -25.87 -28.82 14.15
N LEU A 179 -26.89 -29.56 13.71
CA LEU A 179 -28.29 -29.21 13.89
C LEU A 179 -28.68 -29.13 15.37
N THR A 180 -28.13 -30.01 16.20
CA THR A 180 -28.35 -29.96 17.66
C THR A 180 -27.75 -28.69 18.28
N ARG A 181 -26.54 -28.29 17.84
CA ARG A 181 -25.83 -27.10 18.35
C ARG A 181 -26.43 -25.79 17.86
N ALA A 182 -26.95 -25.76 16.64
CA ALA A 182 -27.69 -24.61 16.12
C ALA A 182 -28.93 -24.31 16.97
N GLY A 183 -29.52 -25.32 17.62
CA GLY A 183 -30.69 -25.15 18.47
C GLY A 183 -31.86 -24.53 17.69
N ASN A 184 -32.36 -23.38 18.14
CA ASN A 184 -33.48 -22.66 17.52
C ASN A 184 -33.05 -21.54 16.56
N GLU A 185 -31.76 -21.41 16.25
CA GLU A 185 -31.26 -20.42 15.28
C GLU A 185 -31.82 -20.70 13.88
N PRO A 186 -32.18 -19.66 13.10
CA PRO A 186 -32.60 -19.84 11.71
C PRO A 186 -31.44 -20.38 10.86
N LEU A 187 -31.65 -21.53 10.21
CA LEU A 187 -30.64 -22.19 9.38
C LEU A 187 -30.44 -21.46 8.05
N ALA A 188 -29.19 -21.33 7.62
CA ALA A 188 -28.81 -20.81 6.31
C ALA A 188 -28.23 -21.97 5.49
N ILE A 189 -28.98 -22.46 4.52
CA ILE A 189 -28.69 -23.69 3.79
C ILE A 189 -28.24 -23.34 2.38
N TYR A 190 -27.09 -23.88 1.97
CA TYR A 190 -26.50 -23.75 0.66
C TYR A 190 -26.32 -25.14 0.05
N LEU A 191 -26.97 -25.37 -1.09
CA LEU A 191 -26.94 -26.63 -1.82
C LEU A 191 -26.35 -26.38 -3.21
N HIS A 192 -25.16 -26.90 -3.46
CA HIS A 192 -24.46 -26.80 -4.74
C HIS A 192 -24.35 -28.17 -5.43
N LEU A 193 -24.95 -28.30 -6.61
CA LEU A 193 -25.05 -29.56 -7.35
C LEU A 193 -24.88 -29.33 -8.86
N SER A 194 -23.64 -29.25 -9.35
CA SER A 194 -23.34 -28.92 -10.76
C SER A 194 -22.93 -30.10 -11.66
N SER A 195 -22.68 -31.30 -11.12
CA SER A 195 -22.42 -32.50 -11.93
C SER A 195 -23.69 -33.21 -12.41
N GLU A 196 -23.65 -33.85 -13.60
CA GLU A 196 -24.75 -34.65 -14.18
C GLU A 196 -24.97 -36.01 -13.49
N SER A 197 -24.16 -36.35 -12.49
CA SER A 197 -24.30 -37.62 -11.77
C SER A 197 -25.54 -37.61 -10.86
N SER A 198 -26.35 -38.67 -10.91
CA SER A 198 -27.59 -38.75 -10.15
C SER A 198 -27.34 -38.56 -8.66
N LEU A 199 -28.24 -37.86 -7.97
CA LEU A 199 -28.19 -37.76 -6.50
C LEU A 199 -28.39 -39.12 -5.84
N HIS A 200 -29.12 -40.03 -6.50
CA HIS A 200 -29.34 -41.41 -6.05
C HIS A 200 -28.05 -42.25 -6.05
N ASP A 201 -26.98 -41.81 -6.71
CA ASP A 201 -25.69 -42.48 -6.67
C ASP A 201 -24.92 -42.22 -5.36
N SER A 202 -25.44 -41.33 -4.49
CA SER A 202 -24.84 -40.96 -3.21
C SER A 202 -25.84 -41.12 -2.04
N PRO A 203 -25.90 -42.29 -1.39
CA PRO A 203 -26.81 -42.52 -0.26
C PRO A 203 -26.58 -41.56 0.93
N SER A 204 -25.41 -40.92 1.02
CA SER A 204 -25.12 -39.90 2.03
C SER A 204 -25.89 -38.60 1.79
N VAL A 205 -26.09 -38.15 0.55
CA VAL A 205 -26.82 -36.89 0.29
C VAL A 205 -28.30 -37.04 0.60
N GLU A 206 -28.90 -38.19 0.30
CA GLU A 206 -30.31 -38.48 0.63
C GLU A 206 -30.56 -38.43 2.13
N GLU A 207 -29.68 -39.05 2.93
CA GLU A 207 -29.75 -39.06 4.39
C GLU A 207 -29.64 -37.65 4.97
N LEU A 208 -28.72 -36.83 4.45
CA LEU A 208 -28.53 -35.45 4.91
C LEU A 208 -29.72 -34.53 4.57
N LEU A 209 -30.28 -34.67 3.38
CA LEU A 209 -31.48 -33.94 2.98
C LEU A 209 -32.67 -34.32 3.85
N ALA A 210 -32.87 -35.61 4.14
CA ALA A 210 -33.92 -36.06 5.06
C ALA A 210 -33.78 -35.43 6.46
N MET A 211 -32.55 -35.31 6.97
CA MET A 211 -32.27 -34.63 8.25
C MET A 211 -32.57 -33.13 8.21
N LEU A 212 -32.26 -32.43 7.12
CA LEU A 212 -32.57 -31.01 6.95
C LEU A 212 -34.07 -30.77 6.81
N VAL A 213 -34.77 -31.64 6.08
CA VAL A 213 -36.22 -31.62 5.87
C VAL A 213 -36.96 -31.81 7.19
N ALA A 214 -36.46 -32.68 8.07
CA ALA A 214 -37.01 -32.86 9.42
C ALA A 214 -36.99 -31.55 10.24
N ARG A 215 -36.04 -30.65 9.94
CA ARG A 215 -35.82 -29.34 10.58
C ARG A 215 -36.28 -28.13 9.73
N SER A 216 -37.14 -28.36 8.75
CA SER A 216 -37.71 -27.33 7.87
C SER A 216 -38.33 -26.14 8.62
N ASP A 217 -38.86 -26.36 9.82
CA ASP A 217 -39.44 -25.34 10.70
C ASP A 217 -38.45 -24.24 11.12
N SER A 218 -37.15 -24.54 11.04
CA SER A 218 -36.04 -23.64 11.41
C SER A 218 -35.31 -23.02 10.24
N TRP A 219 -35.70 -23.26 8.99
CA TRP A 219 -35.01 -22.69 7.83
C TRP A 219 -35.20 -21.18 7.78
N GLY A 220 -34.10 -20.42 7.74
CA GLY A 220 -34.06 -18.95 7.65
C GLY A 220 -33.66 -18.47 6.25
N SER A 221 -32.70 -19.13 5.61
CA SER A 221 -32.42 -18.94 4.19
C SER A 221 -32.09 -20.26 3.50
N PHE A 222 -32.47 -20.38 2.24
CA PHE A 222 -32.16 -21.54 1.40
C PHE A 222 -31.69 -21.08 0.03
N ARG A 223 -30.54 -21.58 -0.42
CA ARG A 223 -29.96 -21.27 -1.72
C ARG A 223 -29.56 -22.55 -2.44
N PHE A 224 -30.02 -22.69 -3.68
CA PHE A 224 -29.65 -23.74 -4.61
C PHE A 224 -28.89 -23.14 -5.80
N THR A 225 -27.76 -23.75 -6.18
CA THR A 225 -26.99 -23.48 -7.40
C THR A 225 -26.61 -24.79 -8.07
N GLY A 226 -26.83 -24.94 -9.38
CA GLY A 226 -26.54 -26.22 -10.04
C GLY A 226 -27.29 -26.48 -11.33
N LEU A 227 -27.29 -27.72 -11.80
CA LEU A 227 -28.05 -28.13 -12.98
C LEU A 227 -29.55 -28.30 -12.66
N ARG A 228 -30.44 -28.06 -13.63
CA ARG A 228 -31.88 -28.24 -13.43
C ARG A 228 -32.26 -29.72 -13.17
N SER A 229 -31.54 -30.68 -13.76
CA SER A 229 -31.70 -32.12 -13.47
C SER A 229 -31.47 -32.43 -11.99
N ALA A 230 -30.37 -31.94 -11.42
CA ALA A 230 -30.06 -32.16 -10.01
C ALA A 230 -31.11 -31.54 -9.07
N MET A 231 -31.74 -30.43 -9.46
CA MET A 231 -32.86 -29.89 -8.69
C MET A 231 -34.10 -30.79 -8.74
N LEU A 232 -34.38 -31.43 -9.89
CA LEU A 232 -35.51 -32.34 -10.03
C LEU A 232 -35.28 -33.62 -9.21
N ASP A 233 -34.08 -34.16 -9.23
CA ASP A 233 -33.70 -35.34 -8.45
C ASP A 233 -33.81 -35.10 -6.93
N THR A 234 -33.61 -33.85 -6.47
CA THR A 234 -33.83 -33.47 -5.06
C THR A 234 -35.29 -33.18 -4.70
N TYR A 235 -36.20 -33.12 -5.68
CA TYR A 235 -37.61 -32.75 -5.45
C TYR A 235 -38.30 -33.69 -4.46
N ASP A 236 -38.27 -34.99 -4.70
CA ASP A 236 -38.97 -35.99 -3.88
C ASP A 236 -38.47 -35.98 -2.43
N MET A 237 -37.18 -35.70 -2.25
CA MET A 237 -36.55 -35.61 -0.92
C MET A 237 -36.97 -34.33 -0.19
N LEU A 238 -37.16 -33.23 -0.91
CA LEU A 238 -37.57 -31.95 -0.35
C LEU A 238 -39.10 -31.80 -0.24
N GLU A 239 -39.90 -32.63 -0.90
CA GLU A 239 -41.37 -32.62 -0.85
C GLU A 239 -41.96 -32.40 0.56
N PRO A 240 -41.43 -33.06 1.62
CA PRO A 240 -42.01 -32.93 2.96
C PRO A 240 -41.81 -31.56 3.61
N ILE A 241 -41.05 -30.62 3.03
CA ILE A 241 -40.94 -29.24 3.53
C ILE A 241 -42.16 -28.39 3.20
N ARG A 242 -43.02 -28.82 2.26
CA ARG A 242 -44.20 -28.07 1.86
C ARG A 242 -45.08 -27.78 3.08
N GLY A 243 -45.43 -26.51 3.28
CA GLY A 243 -46.21 -26.07 4.45
C GLY A 243 -45.44 -26.03 5.78
N ARG A 244 -44.13 -26.32 5.79
CA ARG A 244 -43.29 -26.40 7.00
C ARG A 244 -42.15 -25.38 7.05
N LEU A 245 -42.29 -24.24 6.35
CA LEU A 245 -41.25 -23.19 6.27
C LEU A 245 -41.69 -21.86 6.92
N PRO A 246 -42.07 -21.83 8.22
CA PRO A 246 -42.62 -20.63 8.88
C PRO A 246 -41.59 -19.50 9.06
N ARG A 247 -40.28 -19.78 8.98
CA ARG A 247 -39.18 -18.83 9.27
C ARG A 247 -38.34 -18.46 8.05
N LEU A 248 -38.63 -19.02 6.88
CA LEU A 248 -37.81 -18.79 5.69
C LEU A 248 -37.95 -17.33 5.24
N LEU A 249 -36.86 -16.55 5.32
CA LEU A 249 -36.81 -15.14 4.95
C LEU A 249 -36.28 -14.93 3.53
N GLU A 250 -35.29 -15.74 3.13
CA GLU A 250 -34.57 -15.61 1.87
C GLU A 250 -34.52 -16.92 1.09
N LEU A 251 -34.83 -16.86 -0.21
CA LEU A 251 -34.80 -18.00 -1.11
C LEU A 251 -33.96 -17.69 -2.35
N GLY A 252 -33.00 -18.55 -2.70
CA GLY A 252 -32.18 -18.44 -3.90
C GLY A 252 -32.30 -19.69 -4.76
N LEU A 253 -32.73 -19.56 -6.02
CA LEU A 253 -32.94 -20.66 -6.95
C LEU A 253 -32.22 -20.37 -8.27
N LEU A 254 -30.97 -20.81 -8.38
CA LEU A 254 -30.05 -20.49 -9.47
C LEU A 254 -29.65 -21.74 -10.28
N ALA A 255 -30.63 -22.48 -10.78
CA ALA A 255 -30.38 -23.65 -11.63
C ALA A 255 -30.12 -23.26 -13.11
N THR A 256 -29.27 -24.01 -13.82
CA THR A 256 -28.92 -23.82 -15.24
C THR A 256 -29.13 -25.07 -16.09
N GLY A 257 -29.59 -24.91 -17.34
CA GLY A 257 -29.53 -25.92 -18.43
C GLY A 257 -30.59 -27.05 -18.41
N LEU A 258 -31.05 -27.49 -19.60
CA LEU A 258 -31.18 -28.88 -20.14
C LEU A 258 -32.14 -28.95 -21.37
N PRO A 259 -32.11 -30.01 -22.23
CA PRO A 259 -32.11 -29.96 -23.71
C PRO A 259 -33.45 -29.58 -24.38
N GLU A 260 -33.35 -29.22 -25.67
CA GLU A 260 -34.38 -28.62 -26.55
C GLU A 260 -35.75 -29.34 -26.64
N ASP A 261 -35.89 -30.57 -26.12
CA ASP A 261 -37.05 -31.45 -26.34
C ASP A 261 -37.94 -31.70 -25.11
N TRP A 262 -37.75 -30.98 -24.01
CA TRP A 262 -38.51 -31.25 -22.77
C TRP A 262 -39.87 -30.52 -22.76
N ASP A 263 -40.99 -31.27 -22.64
CA ASP A 263 -42.34 -30.70 -22.62
C ASP A 263 -42.55 -29.77 -21.40
N SER A 264 -42.90 -28.53 -21.72
CA SER A 264 -43.21 -27.37 -20.87
C SER A 264 -44.29 -27.53 -19.78
N ARG A 265 -44.71 -28.75 -19.44
CA ARG A 265 -45.80 -29.04 -18.48
C ARG A 265 -45.34 -29.65 -17.16
N THR A 266 -44.07 -29.99 -16.99
CA THR A 266 -43.61 -30.77 -15.83
C THR A 266 -42.59 -29.99 -14.99
N TYR A 267 -43.16 -29.28 -14.00
CA TYR A 267 -42.66 -28.94 -12.67
C TYR A 267 -41.17 -28.58 -12.50
N PHE A 268 -40.91 -27.31 -12.20
CA PHE A 268 -39.86 -26.93 -11.27
C PHE A 268 -40.48 -26.97 -9.85
N PRO A 269 -39.75 -27.35 -8.77
CA PRO A 269 -40.23 -27.49 -7.38
C PRO A 269 -40.80 -26.25 -6.68
N HIS A 270 -41.40 -25.31 -7.39
CA HIS A 270 -41.78 -24.02 -6.83
C HIS A 270 -42.86 -24.12 -5.74
N ASP A 271 -43.73 -25.13 -5.84
CA ASP A 271 -44.77 -25.42 -4.88
C ASP A 271 -44.27 -25.94 -3.52
N LEU A 272 -43.00 -26.33 -3.39
CA LEU A 272 -42.37 -26.61 -2.09
C LEU A 272 -42.37 -25.38 -1.18
N PHE A 273 -42.19 -24.20 -1.77
CA PHE A 273 -42.04 -22.93 -1.07
C PHE A 273 -43.31 -22.08 -1.13
N ALA A 274 -44.43 -22.63 -1.64
CA ALA A 274 -45.70 -21.92 -1.78
C ALA A 274 -46.24 -21.38 -0.44
N ASP A 275 -46.06 -22.16 0.63
CA ASP A 275 -46.59 -21.90 1.96
C ASP A 275 -45.49 -21.40 2.93
N ALA A 276 -44.62 -20.49 2.47
CA ALA A 276 -43.57 -19.87 3.28
C ALA A 276 -43.99 -18.46 3.75
N PRO A 277 -44.70 -18.32 4.90
CA PRO A 277 -45.36 -17.07 5.31
C PRO A 277 -44.38 -15.93 5.68
N SER A 278 -43.10 -16.22 5.86
CA SER A 278 -42.06 -15.23 6.21
C SER A 278 -41.13 -14.88 5.06
N LEU A 279 -41.35 -15.38 3.85
CA LEU A 279 -40.47 -15.15 2.70
C LEU A 279 -40.57 -13.70 2.21
N HIS A 280 -39.44 -12.96 2.23
CA HIS A 280 -39.40 -11.55 1.81
C HIS A 280 -38.37 -11.27 0.72
N ALA A 281 -37.31 -12.08 0.60
CA ALA A 281 -36.28 -11.93 -0.43
C ALA A 281 -36.19 -13.17 -1.32
N LEU A 282 -36.20 -12.95 -2.64
CA LEU A 282 -36.08 -14.01 -3.64
C LEU A 282 -34.98 -13.69 -4.66
N GLU A 283 -34.10 -14.64 -4.93
CA GLU A 283 -33.20 -14.64 -6.08
C GLU A 283 -33.56 -15.84 -6.99
N ILE A 284 -33.82 -15.59 -8.27
CA ILE A 284 -34.25 -16.63 -9.21
C ILE A 284 -33.59 -16.47 -10.59
N ARG A 285 -33.20 -17.59 -11.20
CA ARG A 285 -32.79 -17.65 -12.61
C ARG A 285 -33.97 -18.07 -13.49
N LEU A 286 -34.21 -17.34 -14.58
CA LEU A 286 -35.29 -17.62 -15.53
C LEU A 286 -34.75 -18.11 -16.86
N ASP A 287 -35.30 -19.23 -17.30
CA ASP A 287 -35.07 -19.80 -18.62
C ASP A 287 -36.26 -19.44 -19.55
N PRO A 288 -36.02 -18.99 -20.80
CA PRO A 288 -37.08 -18.65 -21.76
C PRO A 288 -38.14 -19.73 -21.99
N GLN A 289 -37.82 -21.01 -21.76
CA GLN A 289 -38.75 -22.11 -22.01
C GLN A 289 -39.85 -22.30 -20.94
N VAL A 290 -39.78 -21.56 -19.82
CA VAL A 290 -40.72 -21.70 -18.69
C VAL A 290 -42.07 -21.03 -18.98
N ARG A 291 -43.14 -21.82 -19.18
CA ARG A 291 -44.48 -21.29 -19.53
C ARG A 291 -45.33 -20.82 -18.33
N GLY A 292 -45.08 -21.35 -17.13
CA GLY A 292 -45.83 -21.07 -15.89
C GLY A 292 -45.00 -20.38 -14.81
N LEU A 293 -45.65 -19.64 -13.90
CA LEU A 293 -44.97 -19.02 -12.77
C LEU A 293 -44.71 -20.01 -11.63
N PRO A 294 -43.64 -19.81 -10.85
CA PRO A 294 -43.48 -20.45 -9.55
C PRO A 294 -44.71 -20.25 -8.67
N SER A 295 -45.20 -21.30 -8.02
CA SER A 295 -46.17 -21.17 -6.93
C SER A 295 -45.46 -20.70 -5.67
N LEU A 296 -45.25 -19.39 -5.53
CA LEU A 296 -44.59 -18.75 -4.38
C LEU A 296 -45.53 -17.73 -3.72
N PRO A 297 -45.29 -17.35 -2.45
CA PRO A 297 -46.03 -16.29 -1.78
C PRO A 297 -45.59 -14.92 -2.31
N TRP A 298 -45.84 -14.65 -3.58
CA TRP A 298 -45.36 -13.47 -4.30
C TRP A 298 -45.80 -12.15 -3.65
N ALA A 299 -46.99 -12.13 -3.08
CA ALA A 299 -47.58 -10.94 -2.49
C ALA A 299 -46.80 -10.39 -1.28
N GLN A 300 -45.96 -11.18 -0.61
CA GLN A 300 -45.20 -10.73 0.57
C GLN A 300 -43.73 -10.37 0.28
N LEU A 301 -43.25 -10.62 -0.95
CA LEU A 301 -41.87 -10.30 -1.30
C LEU A 301 -41.63 -8.79 -1.30
N SER A 302 -40.55 -8.37 -0.64
CA SER A 302 -40.03 -6.99 -0.64
C SER A 302 -38.80 -6.84 -1.52
N THR A 303 -38.01 -7.90 -1.71
CA THR A 303 -36.78 -7.90 -2.52
C THR A 303 -36.79 -9.01 -3.55
N LEU A 304 -36.51 -8.68 -4.82
CA LEU A 304 -36.47 -9.65 -5.91
C LEU A 304 -35.23 -9.46 -6.80
N VAL A 305 -34.44 -10.52 -6.99
CA VAL A 305 -33.32 -10.58 -7.93
C VAL A 305 -33.64 -11.60 -9.02
N VAL A 306 -33.64 -11.17 -10.28
CA VAL A 306 -33.96 -11.99 -11.45
C VAL A 306 -32.77 -12.03 -12.39
N ARG A 307 -32.29 -13.25 -12.69
CA ARG A 307 -31.31 -13.50 -13.74
C ARG A 307 -32.01 -14.15 -14.93
N ALA A 308 -32.46 -13.35 -15.89
CA ALA A 308 -33.13 -13.82 -17.09
C ALA A 308 -32.11 -14.32 -18.13
N GLY A 309 -32.45 -15.39 -18.85
CA GLY A 309 -31.79 -15.77 -20.10
C GLY A 309 -32.36 -15.00 -21.31
N PRO A 310 -31.77 -15.18 -22.51
CA PRO A 310 -32.31 -14.63 -23.76
C PRO A 310 -33.79 -14.98 -23.90
N ASP A 311 -34.64 -14.04 -24.33
CA ASP A 311 -36.10 -14.23 -24.50
C ASP A 311 -36.93 -14.46 -23.21
N GLY A 312 -36.35 -14.31 -22.00
CA GLY A 312 -37.04 -14.46 -20.70
C GLY A 312 -38.07 -13.37 -20.32
N TRP A 313 -38.44 -12.49 -21.26
CA TRP A 313 -39.31 -11.32 -21.04
C TRP A 313 -40.67 -11.68 -20.44
N LEU A 314 -41.37 -12.61 -21.09
CA LEU A 314 -42.73 -12.97 -20.73
C LEU A 314 -42.81 -13.55 -19.31
N ALA A 315 -41.80 -14.35 -18.95
CA ALA A 315 -41.66 -14.89 -17.60
C ALA A 315 -41.43 -13.76 -16.59
N CYS A 316 -40.52 -12.83 -16.89
CA CYS A 316 -40.24 -11.67 -16.04
C CYS A 316 -41.48 -10.80 -15.78
N ALA A 317 -42.23 -10.47 -16.84
CA ALA A 317 -43.45 -9.67 -16.76
C ALA A 317 -44.51 -10.32 -15.84
N LYS A 318 -44.72 -11.62 -15.98
CA LYS A 318 -45.64 -12.39 -15.13
C LYS A 318 -45.18 -12.38 -13.67
N LEU A 319 -43.87 -12.52 -13.39
CA LEU A 319 -43.33 -12.54 -12.03
C LEU A 319 -43.55 -11.22 -11.30
N LEU A 320 -43.25 -10.11 -11.98
CA LEU A 320 -43.44 -8.78 -11.43
C LEU A 320 -44.91 -8.48 -11.15
N ALA A 321 -45.83 -8.91 -12.03
CA ALA A 321 -47.26 -8.75 -11.81
C ALA A 321 -47.77 -9.50 -10.58
N SER A 322 -47.15 -10.62 -10.22
CA SER A 322 -47.50 -11.41 -9.04
C SER A 322 -46.97 -10.83 -7.73
N ALA A 323 -45.99 -9.92 -7.77
CA ALA A 323 -45.27 -9.39 -6.60
C ALA A 323 -45.53 -7.89 -6.36
N PRO A 324 -46.76 -7.49 -5.98
CA PRO A 324 -47.14 -6.07 -5.88
C PRO A 324 -46.46 -5.30 -4.73
N ASN A 325 -45.92 -6.00 -3.72
CA ASN A 325 -45.34 -5.37 -2.52
C ASN A 325 -43.82 -5.20 -2.57
N LEU A 326 -43.18 -5.44 -3.72
CA LEU A 326 -41.74 -5.24 -3.88
C LEU A 326 -41.32 -3.81 -3.56
N GLU A 327 -40.23 -3.66 -2.81
CA GLU A 327 -39.56 -2.39 -2.50
C GLU A 327 -38.26 -2.23 -3.28
N ALA A 328 -37.55 -3.34 -3.54
CA ALA A 328 -36.31 -3.37 -4.32
C ALA A 328 -36.30 -4.53 -5.33
N CYS A 329 -35.89 -4.24 -6.57
CA CYS A 329 -35.79 -5.24 -7.62
C CYS A 329 -34.54 -5.08 -8.46
N LYS A 330 -33.85 -6.20 -8.77
CA LYS A 330 -32.71 -6.25 -9.69
C LYS A 330 -32.99 -7.29 -10.77
N ILE A 331 -32.86 -6.90 -12.03
CA ILE A 331 -33.13 -7.74 -13.19
C ILE A 331 -31.95 -7.66 -14.14
N SER A 332 -31.47 -8.78 -14.63
CA SER A 332 -30.37 -8.85 -15.60
C SER A 332 -30.65 -9.89 -16.68
N GLY A 333 -30.14 -9.67 -17.89
CA GLY A 333 -30.27 -10.57 -19.04
C GLY A 333 -31.48 -10.31 -19.93
N LEU A 334 -32.08 -9.12 -19.88
CA LEU A 334 -33.22 -8.72 -20.73
C LEU A 334 -32.82 -8.03 -22.04
N SER A 335 -31.53 -7.91 -22.34
CA SER A 335 -30.99 -7.02 -23.38
C SER A 335 -31.11 -7.56 -24.82
N THR A 336 -31.39 -8.85 -25.04
CA THR A 336 -31.40 -9.50 -26.38
C THR A 336 -32.74 -9.45 -27.13
N LEU A 337 -33.73 -8.70 -26.63
CA LEU A 337 -35.12 -8.75 -27.09
C LEU A 337 -35.39 -7.94 -28.38
N ARG A 338 -35.20 -8.55 -29.56
CA ARG A 338 -35.74 -8.04 -30.84
C ARG A 338 -37.21 -8.38 -31.10
N ARG A 339 -37.87 -9.22 -30.28
CA ARG A 339 -39.17 -9.85 -30.59
C ARG A 339 -40.34 -9.53 -29.63
N ALA A 340 -40.31 -8.44 -28.86
CA ALA A 340 -41.42 -8.06 -27.97
C ALA A 340 -42.61 -7.36 -28.69
N LEU A 341 -42.84 -7.62 -29.97
CA LEU A 341 -43.90 -6.98 -30.78
C LEU A 341 -45.32 -7.52 -30.54
N HIS A 342 -45.50 -8.51 -29.65
CA HIS A 342 -46.78 -9.23 -29.50
C HIS A 342 -47.39 -9.25 -28.09
N TRP A 343 -46.79 -8.62 -27.08
CA TRP A 343 -47.45 -8.49 -25.78
C TRP A 343 -48.43 -7.32 -25.79
N GLN A 344 -49.72 -7.62 -25.57
CA GLN A 344 -50.77 -6.62 -25.42
C GLN A 344 -50.47 -5.70 -24.22
N ASN A 345 -50.67 -4.40 -24.42
CA ASN A 345 -50.43 -3.22 -23.56
C ASN A 345 -50.95 -3.25 -22.09
N GLN A 346 -50.91 -4.37 -21.37
CA GLN A 346 -51.31 -4.43 -19.95
C GLN A 346 -50.17 -3.91 -19.06
N PRO A 347 -50.37 -2.80 -18.32
CA PRO A 347 -49.36 -2.27 -17.42
C PRO A 347 -49.19 -3.14 -16.16
N ILE A 348 -47.95 -3.37 -15.75
CA ILE A 348 -47.58 -4.06 -14.51
C ILE A 348 -47.47 -3.02 -13.40
N HIS A 349 -48.29 -3.18 -12.37
CA HIS A 349 -48.36 -2.25 -11.23
C HIS A 349 -47.53 -2.73 -10.05
N LEU A 350 -46.53 -1.93 -9.67
CA LEU A 350 -45.62 -2.16 -8.55
C LEU A 350 -45.67 -0.95 -7.58
N PRO A 351 -46.75 -0.83 -6.77
CA PRO A 351 -47.05 0.37 -5.99
C PRO A 351 -46.03 0.71 -4.90
N ARG A 352 -45.22 -0.24 -4.45
CA ARG A 352 -44.25 -0.05 -3.35
C ARG A 352 -42.80 0.03 -3.80
N LEU A 353 -42.51 -0.16 -5.09
CA LEU A 353 -41.14 -0.27 -5.56
C LEU A 353 -40.43 1.08 -5.48
N ARG A 354 -39.33 1.12 -4.73
CA ARG A 354 -38.48 2.30 -4.53
C ARG A 354 -37.17 2.22 -5.30
N ARG A 355 -36.62 1.00 -5.45
CA ARG A 355 -35.33 0.77 -6.12
C ARG A 355 -35.45 -0.24 -7.25
N LEU A 356 -35.03 0.13 -8.45
CA LEU A 356 -34.98 -0.76 -9.61
C LEU A 356 -33.59 -0.75 -10.25
N THR A 357 -33.00 -1.91 -10.46
CA THR A 357 -31.84 -2.10 -11.35
C THR A 357 -32.23 -3.04 -12.49
N THR A 358 -32.03 -2.64 -13.75
CA THR A 358 -32.41 -3.45 -14.91
C THR A 358 -31.47 -3.26 -16.11
N ASP A 359 -31.39 -4.23 -17.01
CA ASP A 359 -30.86 -4.08 -18.37
C ASP A 359 -31.91 -4.26 -19.48
N GLY A 360 -33.20 -4.14 -19.13
CA GLY A 360 -34.32 -4.25 -20.07
C GLY A 360 -34.63 -2.94 -20.79
N GLY A 361 -35.07 -3.04 -22.05
CA GLY A 361 -35.26 -1.93 -23.00
C GLY A 361 -36.34 -0.89 -22.65
N PRO A 362 -36.52 0.16 -23.47
CA PRO A 362 -37.44 1.26 -23.20
C PRO A 362 -38.91 0.82 -23.16
N LEU A 363 -39.27 -0.16 -24.01
CA LEU A 363 -40.59 -0.79 -23.99
C LEU A 363 -40.89 -1.49 -22.66
N PHE A 364 -39.86 -2.03 -21.98
CA PHE A 364 -40.07 -2.61 -20.65
C PHE A 364 -40.47 -1.57 -19.63
N LEU A 365 -39.72 -0.46 -19.58
CA LEU A 365 -40.01 0.59 -18.61
C LEU A 365 -41.41 1.20 -18.83
N GLN A 366 -41.91 1.21 -20.07
CA GLN A 366 -43.27 1.68 -20.39
C GLN A 366 -44.37 0.79 -19.83
N THR A 367 -44.15 -0.53 -19.74
CA THR A 367 -45.14 -1.46 -19.17
C THR A 367 -45.19 -1.37 -17.65
N LEU A 368 -44.14 -0.89 -16.98
CA LEU A 368 -44.11 -0.74 -15.53
C LEU A 368 -44.83 0.53 -15.03
N ARG A 369 -45.49 0.40 -13.87
CA ARG A 369 -46.13 1.48 -13.10
C ARG A 369 -45.61 1.43 -11.66
N MET A 370 -44.72 2.37 -11.31
CA MET A 370 -43.96 2.38 -10.04
C MET A 370 -44.08 3.75 -9.34
N PRO A 371 -45.23 4.07 -8.72
CA PRO A 371 -45.54 5.41 -8.20
C PRO A 371 -44.59 5.93 -7.10
N LEU A 372 -43.80 5.05 -6.46
CA LEU A 372 -42.88 5.39 -5.38
C LEU A 372 -41.40 5.23 -5.75
N LEU A 373 -41.08 5.14 -7.05
CA LEU A 373 -39.71 4.92 -7.50
C LEU A 373 -38.81 6.11 -7.13
N GLU A 374 -37.75 5.84 -6.37
CA GLU A 374 -36.76 6.81 -5.89
C GLU A 374 -35.39 6.61 -6.54
N GLU A 375 -35.02 5.36 -6.84
CA GLU A 375 -33.72 5.01 -7.45
C GLU A 375 -33.90 4.09 -8.65
N LEU A 376 -33.30 4.48 -9.77
CA LEU A 376 -33.33 3.73 -11.03
C LEU A 376 -31.91 3.56 -11.59
N THR A 377 -31.53 2.31 -11.85
CA THR A 377 -30.29 1.95 -12.54
C THR A 377 -30.63 1.18 -13.82
N VAL A 378 -30.27 1.73 -14.98
CA VAL A 378 -30.44 1.09 -16.29
C VAL A 378 -29.07 0.74 -16.87
N LYS A 379 -28.76 -0.55 -16.94
CA LYS A 379 -27.52 -1.09 -17.50
C LYS A 379 -27.70 -1.38 -19.00
N ARG A 380 -26.62 -1.33 -19.78
CA ARG A 380 -26.56 -1.77 -21.20
C ARG A 380 -27.65 -1.18 -22.13
N ILE A 381 -27.75 0.14 -22.24
CA ILE A 381 -28.71 0.84 -23.14
C ILE A 381 -28.46 0.57 -24.65
N PHE A 382 -27.35 -0.10 -24.99
CA PHE A 382 -26.82 -0.31 -26.35
C PHE A 382 -27.43 -1.49 -27.13
N ALA A 383 -27.96 -2.51 -26.44
CA ALA A 383 -28.24 -3.81 -27.05
C ALA A 383 -29.41 -3.83 -28.07
N LEU A 384 -30.08 -2.70 -28.28
CA LEU A 384 -31.30 -2.61 -29.10
C LEU A 384 -31.17 -1.72 -30.34
N GLY A 385 -29.98 -1.18 -30.65
CA GLY A 385 -29.79 -0.30 -31.80
C GLY A 385 -30.62 1.00 -31.74
N SER A 386 -31.10 1.35 -30.55
CA SER A 386 -31.97 2.49 -30.30
C SER A 386 -31.18 3.63 -29.66
N ASP A 387 -31.17 4.79 -30.33
CA ASP A 387 -30.67 6.07 -29.80
C ASP A 387 -31.23 6.35 -28.39
N LEU A 388 -30.49 7.06 -27.50
CA LEU A 388 -31.02 7.52 -26.21
C LEU A 388 -32.29 8.34 -26.40
N ALA A 389 -32.45 9.00 -27.55
CA ALA A 389 -33.72 9.62 -27.97
C ALA A 389 -34.92 8.68 -27.82
N ALA A 390 -34.77 7.38 -28.12
CA ALA A 390 -35.82 6.36 -27.96
C ALA A 390 -36.11 6.02 -26.48
N TRP A 391 -35.20 6.37 -25.55
CA TRP A 391 -35.35 6.20 -24.11
C TRP A 391 -35.87 7.45 -23.40
N LEU A 392 -35.70 8.65 -23.98
CA LEU A 392 -36.11 9.92 -23.39
C LEU A 392 -37.59 9.96 -23.00
N GLN A 393 -38.47 9.67 -23.97
CA GLN A 393 -39.90 9.65 -23.74
C GLN A 393 -40.30 8.56 -22.72
N PRO A 394 -39.83 7.30 -22.80
CA PRO A 394 -40.05 6.29 -21.77
C PRO A 394 -39.60 6.70 -20.36
N LEU A 395 -38.41 7.26 -20.19
CA LEU A 395 -37.86 7.67 -18.89
C LEU A 395 -38.62 8.85 -18.31
N THR A 396 -38.93 9.85 -19.13
CA THR A 396 -39.75 11.01 -18.72
C THR A 396 -41.14 10.56 -18.30
N ALA A 397 -41.79 9.75 -19.14
CA ALA A 397 -43.10 9.20 -18.83
C ALA A 397 -43.05 8.27 -17.60
N LEU A 398 -41.94 7.56 -17.37
CA LEU A 398 -41.76 6.77 -16.17
C LEU A 398 -41.72 7.67 -14.93
N ASN A 399 -40.91 8.73 -14.95
CA ASN A 399 -40.81 9.66 -13.83
C ASN A 399 -42.14 10.36 -13.53
N GLU A 400 -42.88 10.79 -14.55
CA GLU A 400 -44.23 11.34 -14.39
C GLU A 400 -45.16 10.34 -13.69
N ARG A 401 -45.14 9.08 -14.11
CA ARG A 401 -45.92 7.99 -13.49
C ARG A 401 -45.44 7.65 -12.08
N SER A 402 -44.18 7.92 -11.77
CA SER A 402 -43.58 7.82 -10.43
C SER A 402 -43.87 9.04 -9.56
N GLY A 403 -44.75 9.96 -9.97
CA GLY A 403 -45.05 11.19 -9.23
C GLY A 403 -43.86 12.14 -9.11
N CYS A 404 -42.94 12.08 -10.08
CA CYS A 404 -41.69 12.82 -10.13
C CYS A 404 -40.81 12.63 -8.89
N GLN A 405 -40.76 11.41 -8.33
CA GLN A 405 -40.04 11.10 -7.08
C GLN A 405 -38.61 10.59 -7.27
N ILE A 406 -38.15 10.35 -8.50
CA ILE A 406 -36.81 9.80 -8.76
C ILE A 406 -35.74 10.79 -8.28
N ARG A 407 -34.90 10.34 -7.34
CA ARG A 407 -33.81 11.12 -6.73
C ARG A 407 -32.44 10.67 -7.21
N SER A 408 -32.30 9.39 -7.58
CA SER A 408 -31.06 8.81 -8.09
C SER A 408 -31.32 8.10 -9.40
N LEU A 409 -30.59 8.48 -10.45
CA LEU A 409 -30.66 7.88 -11.77
C LEU A 409 -29.25 7.47 -12.22
N SER A 410 -29.06 6.21 -12.55
CA SER A 410 -27.81 5.67 -13.08
C SER A 410 -28.06 5.05 -14.45
N LEU A 411 -27.38 5.54 -15.49
CA LEU A 411 -27.58 5.12 -16.88
C LEU A 411 -26.26 4.62 -17.46
N SER A 412 -26.30 3.49 -18.16
CA SER A 412 -25.14 2.99 -18.91
C SER A 412 -25.41 3.05 -20.43
N CYS A 413 -24.90 4.07 -21.15
CA CYS A 413 -25.30 4.42 -22.53
C CYS A 413 -24.12 4.78 -23.46
N PRO A 414 -24.30 4.72 -24.81
CA PRO A 414 -23.24 5.07 -25.74
C PRO A 414 -22.86 6.54 -25.70
N PRO A 415 -21.65 6.90 -26.15
CA PRO A 415 -21.19 8.29 -26.22
C PRO A 415 -22.09 9.17 -27.09
N GLN A 416 -22.59 8.64 -28.22
CA GLN A 416 -23.47 9.37 -29.14
C GLN A 416 -24.84 9.65 -28.51
N ALA A 417 -25.26 8.81 -27.57
CA ALA A 417 -26.52 8.93 -26.85
C ALA A 417 -26.50 10.08 -25.83
N VAL A 418 -25.31 10.57 -25.45
CA VAL A 418 -25.10 11.50 -24.34
C VAL A 418 -25.66 12.91 -24.64
N ALA A 419 -25.71 13.35 -25.89
CA ALA A 419 -26.26 14.65 -26.28
C ALA A 419 -27.74 14.84 -25.88
N SER A 420 -28.49 13.74 -25.79
CA SER A 420 -29.90 13.69 -25.41
C SER A 420 -30.15 13.77 -23.89
N ILE A 421 -29.11 13.71 -23.05
CA ILE A 421 -29.24 13.70 -21.57
C ILE A 421 -29.81 14.99 -21.00
N GLY A 422 -29.61 16.12 -21.70
CA GLY A 422 -30.22 17.40 -21.33
C GLY A 422 -31.75 17.27 -21.18
N ASP A 423 -32.38 16.51 -22.07
CA ASP A 423 -33.83 16.26 -22.04
C ASP A 423 -34.23 15.34 -20.88
N VAL A 424 -33.39 14.35 -20.50
CA VAL A 424 -33.61 13.52 -19.30
C VAL A 424 -33.65 14.39 -18.05
N LEU A 425 -32.73 15.34 -17.92
CA LEU A 425 -32.71 16.28 -16.79
C LEU A 425 -33.97 17.14 -16.74
N THR A 426 -34.51 17.55 -17.90
CA THR A 426 -35.78 18.28 -17.96
C THR A 426 -36.98 17.45 -17.47
N GLY A 427 -36.90 16.13 -17.60
CA GLY A 427 -37.97 15.23 -17.16
C GLY A 427 -37.99 14.96 -15.66
N HIS A 428 -36.92 15.26 -14.90
CA HIS A 428 -36.69 14.75 -13.54
C HIS A 428 -36.37 15.85 -12.51
N PRO A 429 -37.37 16.66 -12.08
CA PRO A 429 -37.13 17.86 -11.29
C PRO A 429 -36.64 17.63 -9.84
N LYS A 430 -36.79 16.42 -9.28
CA LYS A 430 -36.31 16.04 -7.94
C LYS A 430 -34.99 15.25 -7.95
N LEU A 431 -34.36 15.14 -9.12
CA LEU A 431 -33.13 14.38 -9.27
C LEU A 431 -32.00 15.06 -8.48
N ARG A 432 -31.38 14.31 -7.57
CA ARG A 432 -30.25 14.78 -6.74
C ARG A 432 -28.92 14.17 -7.16
N LYS A 433 -28.96 12.92 -7.66
CA LYS A 433 -27.82 12.17 -8.16
C LYS A 433 -28.10 11.67 -9.57
N LEU A 434 -27.25 12.05 -10.52
CA LEU A 434 -27.22 11.46 -11.87
C LEU A 434 -25.86 10.82 -12.08
N GLU A 435 -25.84 9.55 -12.44
CA GLU A 435 -24.63 8.80 -12.79
C GLU A 435 -24.76 8.32 -14.24
N ILE A 436 -23.79 8.64 -15.08
CA ILE A 436 -23.78 8.22 -16.48
C ILE A 436 -22.49 7.45 -16.72
N LYS A 437 -22.63 6.18 -17.08
CA LYS A 437 -21.54 5.29 -17.46
C LYS A 437 -21.54 5.16 -18.98
N THR A 438 -20.56 5.74 -19.65
CA THR A 438 -20.44 5.59 -21.10
C THR A 438 -19.39 4.58 -21.46
N PHE A 439 -19.73 3.70 -22.41
CA PHE A 439 -18.83 2.69 -22.93
C PHE A 439 -18.47 2.99 -24.39
N TYR A 440 -17.18 2.94 -24.73
CA TYR A 440 -16.70 3.10 -26.11
C TYR A 440 -16.34 1.72 -26.69
N PRO A 441 -16.75 1.40 -27.94
CA PRO A 441 -16.24 0.21 -28.61
C PRO A 441 -14.73 0.36 -28.89
N LEU A 442 -14.04 -0.77 -28.99
CA LEU A 442 -12.66 -0.87 -29.48
C LEU A 442 -12.64 -0.46 -30.96
N ALA A 443 -12.51 0.83 -31.24
CA ALA A 443 -12.32 1.31 -32.60
C ALA A 443 -10.94 1.93 -32.75
N GLU A 444 -10.18 1.41 -33.71
CA GLU A 444 -8.82 1.86 -34.08
C GLU A 444 -8.83 3.16 -34.91
N ASP A 445 -9.99 3.77 -35.17
CA ASP A 445 -10.15 4.84 -36.15
C ASP A 445 -10.35 6.22 -35.49
N GLU A 446 -9.50 7.19 -35.86
CA GLU A 446 -9.42 8.54 -35.29
C GLU A 446 -10.72 9.34 -35.48
N LEU A 447 -11.48 9.02 -36.53
CA LEU A 447 -12.76 9.65 -36.86
C LEU A 447 -13.87 9.35 -35.84
N GLU A 448 -13.91 8.14 -35.28
CA GLU A 448 -14.94 7.74 -34.31
C GLU A 448 -14.67 8.36 -32.93
N VAL A 449 -13.40 8.58 -32.58
CA VAL A 449 -13.02 9.29 -31.36
C VAL A 449 -13.34 10.78 -31.46
N GLN A 450 -13.17 11.41 -32.64
CA GLN A 450 -13.65 12.78 -32.85
C GLN A 450 -15.18 12.90 -32.75
N ALA A 451 -15.93 11.90 -33.24
CA ALA A 451 -17.39 11.88 -33.08
C ALA A 451 -17.83 11.71 -31.60
N ALA A 452 -17.10 10.89 -30.85
CA ALA A 452 -17.27 10.74 -29.40
C ALA A 452 -17.00 12.04 -28.62
N LEU A 453 -15.93 12.75 -28.98
CA LEU A 453 -15.56 14.05 -28.42
C LEU A 453 -16.59 15.13 -28.76
N ALA A 454 -17.07 15.17 -29.99
CA ALA A 454 -18.14 16.08 -30.41
C ALA A 454 -19.44 15.83 -29.62
N SER A 455 -19.80 14.56 -29.40
CA SER A 455 -20.97 14.18 -28.61
C SER A 455 -20.84 14.60 -27.13
N PHE A 456 -19.62 14.59 -26.58
CA PHE A 456 -19.34 15.08 -25.23
C PHE A 456 -19.42 16.62 -25.15
N ASP A 457 -18.88 17.34 -26.13
CA ASP A 457 -18.98 18.79 -26.20
C ASP A 457 -20.44 19.25 -26.32
N GLU A 458 -21.26 18.52 -27.07
CA GLU A 458 -22.71 18.73 -27.13
C GLU A 458 -23.40 18.47 -25.80
N LEU A 459 -23.02 17.41 -25.05
CA LEU A 459 -23.51 17.17 -23.69
C LEU A 459 -23.19 18.35 -22.77
N LEU A 460 -21.94 18.82 -22.78
CA LEU A 460 -21.52 19.91 -21.89
C LEU A 460 -22.25 21.21 -22.23
N ALA A 461 -22.46 21.48 -23.53
CA ALA A 461 -23.26 22.60 -24.01
C ALA A 461 -24.75 22.47 -23.67
N ALA A 462 -25.31 21.25 -23.70
CA ALA A 462 -26.66 20.98 -23.23
C ALA A 462 -26.78 21.21 -21.72
N LEU A 463 -25.91 20.62 -20.90
CA LEU A 463 -25.87 20.78 -19.43
C LEU A 463 -25.76 22.25 -19.01
N THR A 464 -24.90 23.02 -19.70
CA THR A 464 -24.68 24.45 -19.41
C THR A 464 -25.89 25.31 -19.77
N ARG A 465 -26.69 24.92 -20.79
CA ARG A 465 -27.95 25.61 -21.13
C ARG A 465 -29.07 25.30 -20.13
N THR A 466 -29.05 24.11 -19.52
CA THR A 466 -30.13 23.65 -18.63
C THR A 466 -29.92 24.04 -17.17
N LEU A 467 -28.67 24.27 -16.72
CA LEU A 467 -28.33 24.62 -15.34
C LEU A 467 -28.17 26.14 -15.17
N PRO A 468 -28.92 26.82 -14.28
CA PRO A 468 -28.82 28.27 -14.12
C PRO A 468 -27.53 28.68 -13.39
N GLY A 469 -26.76 29.61 -13.99
CA GLY A 469 -25.60 30.24 -13.37
C GLY A 469 -25.98 31.36 -12.36
N PRO A 470 -25.07 31.74 -11.44
CA PRO A 470 -25.38 32.66 -10.34
C PRO A 470 -25.59 34.14 -10.74
N ASP A 471 -25.19 34.56 -11.95
CA ASP A 471 -25.10 35.99 -12.32
C ASP A 471 -25.92 36.41 -13.56
N ILE A 472 -26.91 35.63 -14.01
CA ILE A 472 -27.74 36.00 -15.17
C ILE A 472 -29.05 36.66 -14.72
N PRO A 473 -29.27 37.98 -14.93
CA PRO A 473 -30.56 38.61 -14.69
C PRO A 473 -31.55 38.17 -15.77
N ALA A 474 -32.68 37.61 -15.35
CA ALA A 474 -33.74 37.18 -16.27
C ALA A 474 -34.30 38.37 -17.06
N PRO A 475 -34.52 38.19 -18.38
CA PRO A 475 -35.90 38.01 -18.81
C PRO A 475 -36.03 37.02 -19.98
N MET A 476 -36.71 35.89 -19.76
CA MET A 476 -37.36 35.14 -20.84
C MET A 476 -38.69 34.54 -20.37
N PRO A 477 -39.69 34.43 -21.26
CA PRO A 477 -41.06 34.11 -20.90
C PRO A 477 -41.23 32.61 -20.58
N ALA A 478 -41.93 32.33 -19.49
CA ALA A 478 -42.64 31.11 -19.11
C ALA A 478 -42.42 29.84 -19.99
N ALA A 479 -41.27 29.17 -19.86
CA ALA A 479 -41.17 27.74 -20.13
C ALA A 479 -40.04 27.11 -19.30
N LYS A 480 -40.45 26.26 -18.34
CA LYS A 480 -39.65 25.22 -17.66
C LYS A 480 -38.36 25.65 -16.94
N ARG A 481 -38.51 26.14 -15.70
CA ARG A 481 -37.45 26.01 -14.67
C ARG A 481 -37.18 24.52 -14.45
N LEU A 482 -35.95 24.07 -14.66
CA LEU A 482 -35.59 22.65 -14.56
C LEU A 482 -34.35 22.49 -13.68
N CYS A 483 -34.54 21.73 -12.61
CA CYS A 483 -33.54 21.26 -11.62
C CYS A 483 -32.84 22.31 -10.74
N PRO A 484 -33.51 22.84 -9.70
CA PRO A 484 -32.85 23.56 -8.62
C PRO A 484 -32.16 22.66 -7.57
N GLU A 485 -32.25 21.31 -7.63
CA GLU A 485 -31.76 20.40 -6.57
C GLU A 485 -30.68 19.37 -6.97
N LEU A 486 -30.08 19.44 -8.17
CA LEU A 486 -29.02 18.49 -8.55
C LEU A 486 -27.75 18.75 -7.72
N ALA A 487 -27.54 17.90 -6.71
CA ALA A 487 -26.42 17.99 -5.78
C ALA A 487 -25.15 17.31 -6.33
N SER A 488 -25.31 16.30 -7.18
CA SER A 488 -24.20 15.51 -7.72
C SER A 488 -24.51 15.01 -9.13
N LEU A 489 -23.64 15.35 -10.09
CA LEU A 489 -23.55 14.71 -11.40
C LEU A 489 -22.24 13.94 -11.47
N CYS A 490 -22.32 12.64 -11.73
CA CYS A 490 -21.18 11.74 -11.87
C CYS A 490 -21.08 11.20 -13.30
N LEU A 491 -20.03 11.56 -14.02
CA LEU A 491 -19.74 11.01 -15.35
C LEU A 491 -18.61 10.00 -15.23
N ILE A 492 -18.84 8.79 -15.76
CA ILE A 492 -17.90 7.66 -15.74
C ILE A 492 -17.69 7.22 -17.18
N LEU A 493 -16.45 7.35 -17.66
CA LEU A 493 -16.04 6.90 -18.99
C LEU A 493 -15.28 5.58 -18.82
N ASP A 494 -15.85 4.49 -19.32
CA ASP A 494 -15.31 3.15 -19.10
C ASP A 494 -15.09 2.41 -20.42
N ARG A 495 -14.07 1.57 -20.52
CA ARG A 495 -13.73 0.82 -21.74
C ARG A 495 -14.50 -0.50 -21.70
N HIS A 496 -15.29 -0.82 -22.72
CA HIS A 496 -15.93 -2.14 -22.74
C HIS A 496 -14.95 -3.18 -23.28
N LYS A 497 -14.70 -4.24 -22.50
CA LYS A 497 -14.19 -5.52 -22.98
C LYS A 497 -15.43 -6.39 -23.21
N GLU A 498 -15.79 -6.69 -24.45
CA GLU A 498 -16.63 -7.86 -24.73
C GLU A 498 -15.62 -8.99 -25.00
N ASP A 499 -15.59 -9.95 -24.07
CA ASP A 499 -14.75 -11.17 -24.03
C ASP A 499 -13.35 -11.13 -23.39
N ASP A 500 -13.15 -12.16 -22.57
CA ASP A 500 -11.97 -12.53 -21.79
C ASP A 500 -10.83 -13.05 -22.69
N SER A 501 -10.16 -12.16 -23.43
CA SER A 501 -8.85 -12.50 -24.02
C SER A 501 -7.80 -11.41 -23.82
N GLU A 502 -6.57 -11.85 -23.60
CA GLU A 502 -5.35 -11.06 -23.40
C GLU A 502 -4.80 -10.50 -24.73
N ASP A 503 -3.95 -9.47 -24.62
CA ASP A 503 -3.16 -8.75 -25.65
C ASP A 503 -3.86 -7.74 -26.59
N PHE A 504 -3.51 -6.43 -26.44
CA PHE A 504 -2.92 -5.54 -27.47
C PHE A 504 -2.96 -4.02 -27.09
N TYR A 505 -2.02 -3.28 -27.70
CA TYR A 505 -1.70 -1.84 -27.68
C TYR A 505 -2.87 -0.84 -27.47
N ASP A 506 -2.61 0.22 -26.69
CA ASP A 506 -3.49 1.39 -26.49
C ASP A 506 -3.07 2.55 -27.43
N PRO A 507 -3.87 2.93 -28.45
CA PRO A 507 -3.55 4.07 -29.30
C PRO A 507 -4.20 5.39 -28.84
N PHE A 508 -4.96 5.43 -27.73
CA PHE A 508 -5.64 6.66 -27.30
C PHE A 508 -5.21 7.16 -25.91
N ASP A 509 -4.58 8.32 -25.94
CA ASP A 509 -4.07 9.12 -24.83
C ASP A 509 -5.22 9.57 -23.89
N ARG A 510 -5.67 8.67 -23.00
CA ARG A 510 -6.67 8.87 -21.93
C ARG A 510 -6.48 10.19 -21.14
N PRO A 511 -5.24 10.66 -20.89
CA PRO A 511 -4.95 11.99 -20.31
C PRO A 511 -5.42 13.19 -21.15
N LYS A 512 -5.35 13.15 -22.49
CA LYS A 512 -5.81 14.26 -23.36
C LYS A 512 -7.31 14.46 -23.26
N LEU A 513 -8.07 13.36 -23.21
CA LEU A 513 -9.51 13.40 -23.01
C LEU A 513 -9.82 14.07 -21.67
N VAL A 514 -9.24 13.58 -20.57
CA VAL A 514 -9.44 14.12 -19.22
C VAL A 514 -9.02 15.59 -19.11
N ALA A 515 -7.86 15.98 -19.64
CA ALA A 515 -7.37 17.36 -19.65
C ALA A 515 -8.29 18.29 -20.47
N MET A 516 -8.82 17.83 -21.60
CA MET A 516 -9.82 18.57 -22.36
C MET A 516 -11.12 18.75 -21.57
N LEU A 517 -11.62 17.70 -20.90
CA LEU A 517 -12.85 17.77 -20.10
C LEU A 517 -12.70 18.66 -18.87
N GLU A 518 -11.55 18.62 -18.19
CA GLU A 518 -11.25 19.50 -17.06
C GLU A 518 -11.05 20.96 -17.47
N SER A 519 -10.47 21.22 -18.65
CA SER A 519 -10.31 22.59 -19.17
C SER A 519 -11.64 23.32 -19.40
N ARG A 520 -12.72 22.57 -19.64
CA ARG A 520 -14.07 23.10 -19.85
C ARG A 520 -14.95 23.09 -18.59
N ARG A 521 -14.40 22.68 -17.43
CA ARG A 521 -15.08 22.63 -16.12
C ARG A 521 -15.46 24.00 -15.55
N GLY A 522 -14.90 25.09 -16.09
CA GLY A 522 -15.14 26.46 -15.63
C GLY A 522 -16.62 26.91 -15.63
N SER A 523 -17.50 26.21 -16.34
CA SER A 523 -18.92 26.56 -16.48
C SER A 523 -19.88 25.86 -15.52
N LEU A 524 -19.46 24.78 -14.82
CA LEU A 524 -20.38 23.87 -14.12
C LEU A 524 -19.86 23.48 -12.72
N LYS A 525 -20.37 24.16 -11.67
CA LYS A 525 -19.89 24.00 -10.28
C LYS A 525 -20.24 22.64 -9.60
N ASN A 526 -21.21 21.88 -10.12
CA ASN A 526 -21.77 20.68 -9.46
C ASN A 526 -21.51 19.35 -10.20
N VAL A 527 -20.55 19.33 -11.14
CA VAL A 527 -20.20 18.11 -11.88
C VAL A 527 -18.89 17.54 -11.33
N THR A 528 -18.94 16.28 -10.90
CA THR A 528 -17.80 15.50 -10.42
C THR A 528 -17.56 14.38 -11.43
N LEU A 529 -16.38 14.32 -12.04
CA LEU A 529 -15.94 13.07 -12.66
C LEU A 529 -15.68 12.10 -11.51
N CYS A 530 -16.41 10.98 -11.42
CA CYS A 530 -16.18 9.99 -10.38
C CYS A 530 -15.91 8.61 -10.98
N GLY A 531 -14.72 8.49 -11.55
CA GLY A 531 -13.90 7.27 -11.45
C GLY A 531 -12.64 7.63 -10.65
N PRO A 532 -11.59 6.80 -10.60
CA PRO A 532 -10.30 7.21 -10.05
C PRO A 532 -9.77 8.41 -10.85
N VAL A 533 -10.11 9.61 -10.41
CA VAL A 533 -9.57 10.87 -10.90
C VAL A 533 -8.26 11.04 -10.17
N ASN A 534 -7.22 10.38 -10.68
CA ASN A 534 -5.86 10.77 -10.39
C ASN A 534 -5.67 12.17 -10.97
N ARG A 535 -5.86 13.19 -10.13
CA ARG A 535 -5.48 14.58 -10.44
C ARG A 535 -3.97 14.64 -10.61
N PHE A 536 -3.57 15.51 -11.55
CA PHE A 536 -2.23 15.69 -12.11
C PHE A 536 -1.88 14.63 -13.17
N SER A 537 -2.00 15.03 -14.44
CA SER A 537 -1.40 14.34 -15.57
C SER A 537 0.12 14.29 -15.36
N LEU A 538 0.57 13.24 -14.70
CA LEU A 538 1.82 12.57 -15.01
C LEU A 538 1.76 12.23 -16.50
N GLU A 539 2.46 12.96 -17.35
CA GLU A 539 2.97 12.35 -18.56
C GLU A 539 3.93 11.23 -18.11
N THR A 540 3.42 10.04 -17.81
CA THR A 540 4.18 8.81 -18.01
C THR A 540 4.16 8.48 -19.50
N ASN A 541 4.54 9.44 -20.33
CA ASN A 541 5.23 9.07 -21.56
C ASN A 541 6.61 8.64 -21.09
N VAL A 542 6.74 7.37 -20.69
CA VAL A 542 8.03 6.70 -20.83
C VAL A 542 8.25 6.64 -22.32
N ASP A 543 8.77 7.72 -22.87
CA ASP A 543 9.20 7.75 -24.26
C ASP A 543 10.37 6.77 -24.30
N SER A 544 10.10 5.57 -24.83
CA SER A 544 10.98 4.41 -24.74
C SER A 544 12.34 4.66 -25.37
N GLU A 545 12.47 5.73 -26.16
CA GLU A 545 13.73 6.22 -26.72
C GLU A 545 14.47 7.20 -25.79
N LEU A 546 13.78 8.05 -25.02
CA LEU A 546 14.41 9.04 -24.11
C LEU A 546 15.07 8.39 -22.88
N GLY A 547 14.45 7.33 -22.35
CA GLY A 547 14.91 6.63 -21.15
C GLY A 547 15.88 5.48 -21.41
N LYS A 548 16.12 5.10 -22.67
CA LYS A 548 16.96 3.93 -22.99
C LYS A 548 18.44 4.27 -22.89
N ALA A 549 19.12 3.65 -21.95
CA ALA A 549 20.56 3.82 -21.73
C ALA A 549 21.30 2.48 -21.83
N PRO A 550 22.52 2.44 -22.40
CA PRO A 550 23.37 1.26 -22.31
C PRO A 550 23.61 0.87 -20.84
N LEU A 551 23.48 -0.42 -20.54
CA LEU A 551 23.84 -0.91 -19.21
C LEU A 551 25.35 -0.74 -18.98
N ASP A 552 26.15 -1.14 -19.98
CA ASP A 552 27.60 -0.91 -20.05
C ASP A 552 27.99 0.07 -21.16
N TYR A 553 28.45 1.25 -20.76
CA TYR A 553 28.95 2.28 -21.69
C TYR A 553 30.30 1.96 -22.34
N ALA A 554 31.05 0.98 -21.84
CA ALA A 554 32.25 0.48 -22.52
C ALA A 554 31.89 -0.42 -23.72
N ASN A 555 30.67 -1.00 -23.71
CA ASN A 555 30.13 -1.81 -24.80
C ASN A 555 28.71 -1.37 -25.18
N PRO A 556 28.55 -0.16 -25.76
CA PRO A 556 27.25 0.45 -26.02
C PRO A 556 26.42 -0.26 -27.11
N ASN A 557 27.03 -1.20 -27.85
CA ASN A 557 26.38 -2.01 -28.88
C ASN A 557 25.93 -3.38 -28.35
N SER A 558 26.09 -3.66 -27.05
CA SER A 558 25.51 -4.86 -26.47
C SER A 558 23.98 -4.78 -26.42
N ASP A 559 23.31 -5.93 -26.44
CA ASP A 559 21.84 -5.99 -26.31
C ASP A 559 21.34 -5.65 -24.89
N ALA A 560 22.25 -5.33 -23.95
CA ALA A 560 21.94 -5.03 -22.55
C ALA A 560 21.68 -3.52 -22.36
N PHE A 561 20.42 -3.16 -22.13
CA PHE A 561 19.98 -1.79 -21.88
C PHE A 561 19.24 -1.67 -20.54
N GLY A 562 19.37 -0.51 -19.91
CA GLY A 562 18.50 -0.08 -18.83
C GLY A 562 17.42 0.88 -19.33
N ALA A 563 16.27 0.88 -18.67
CA ALA A 563 15.23 1.88 -18.87
C ALA A 563 15.23 2.85 -17.69
N ILE A 564 15.49 4.11 -17.96
CA ILE A 564 15.50 5.20 -17.00
C ILE A 564 14.12 5.84 -16.97
N ALA A 565 13.42 5.72 -15.83
CA ALA A 565 12.12 6.32 -15.65
C ALA A 565 12.24 7.84 -15.46
N LEU A 566 11.37 8.56 -16.15
CA LEU A 566 11.33 10.02 -16.18
C LEU A 566 9.93 10.51 -15.84
N VAL A 567 9.86 11.69 -15.23
CA VAL A 567 8.64 12.49 -15.10
C VAL A 567 8.97 13.92 -15.47
N ARG A 568 8.00 14.61 -16.05
CA ARG A 568 8.15 16.01 -16.41
C ARG A 568 6.95 16.83 -15.98
N ILE A 569 7.22 18.03 -15.46
CA ILE A 569 6.27 19.13 -15.46
C ILE A 569 6.65 20.05 -16.63
N PRO A 570 5.83 20.14 -17.67
CA PRO A 570 6.18 20.91 -18.87
C PRO A 570 6.18 22.41 -18.59
N SER A 571 7.03 23.12 -19.32
CA SER A 571 7.02 24.57 -19.41
C SER A 571 5.64 25.07 -19.87
N SER A 572 5.24 26.25 -19.40
CA SER A 572 4.04 26.93 -19.93
C SER A 572 4.31 27.61 -21.27
N PHE A 573 5.55 27.62 -21.76
CA PHE A 573 5.92 28.13 -23.08
C PHE A 573 6.04 26.98 -24.08
N ALA A 574 5.68 27.24 -25.33
CA ALA A 574 5.89 26.28 -26.40
C ALA A 574 7.40 26.01 -26.63
N PRO A 575 7.82 24.80 -27.04
CA PRO A 575 9.23 24.46 -27.21
C PRO A 575 10.02 25.34 -28.21
N ASP A 576 9.34 26.01 -29.13
CA ASP A 576 9.91 26.93 -30.12
C ASP A 576 9.91 28.41 -29.67
N ALA A 577 9.26 28.72 -28.54
CA ALA A 577 9.18 30.08 -28.02
C ALA A 577 10.54 30.55 -27.47
N PRO A 578 10.95 31.82 -27.71
CA PRO A 578 12.22 32.35 -27.19
C PRO A 578 12.37 32.32 -25.67
N SER A 579 11.24 32.24 -24.95
CA SER A 579 11.21 32.16 -23.47
C SER A 579 11.34 30.74 -22.93
N TYR A 580 11.26 29.72 -23.78
CA TYR A 580 11.50 28.33 -23.38
C TYR A 580 13.01 28.06 -23.29
N LEU A 581 13.47 27.62 -22.13
CA LEU A 581 14.89 27.41 -21.83
C LEU A 581 15.29 25.93 -21.84
N GLY A 582 14.36 25.00 -22.10
CA GLY A 582 14.64 23.57 -22.16
C GLY A 582 14.44 22.82 -20.83
N PRO A 583 14.91 21.57 -20.74
CA PRO A 583 14.77 20.74 -19.56
C PRO A 583 15.74 21.16 -18.44
N LEU A 584 15.21 21.27 -17.22
CA LEU A 584 15.95 21.34 -15.97
C LEU A 584 15.83 19.99 -15.26
N LEU A 585 16.91 19.22 -15.26
CA LEU A 585 16.96 17.95 -14.56
C LEU A 585 17.08 18.20 -13.05
N VAL A 586 16.26 17.51 -12.25
CA VAL A 586 16.31 17.58 -10.78
C VAL A 586 16.54 16.20 -10.16
N ASN A 587 17.30 16.16 -9.07
CA ASN A 587 17.54 14.91 -8.34
C ASN A 587 17.53 15.15 -6.82
N PRO A 588 16.75 14.39 -6.03
CA PRO A 588 16.60 14.57 -4.58
C PRO A 588 17.81 14.10 -3.76
N GLY A 589 18.70 13.30 -4.34
CA GLY A 589 19.78 12.64 -3.63
C GLY A 589 19.41 11.26 -3.09
N GLY A 590 19.74 10.98 -1.82
CA GLY A 590 19.67 9.66 -1.20
C GLY A 590 21.06 9.11 -0.85
N PRO A 591 21.76 8.40 -1.76
CA PRO A 591 21.33 7.86 -3.06
C PRO A 591 20.15 6.88 -2.94
N GLY A 592 19.55 6.51 -4.07
CA GLY A 592 18.42 5.57 -4.11
C GLY A 592 17.04 6.20 -3.91
N SER A 593 16.94 7.53 -3.81
CA SER A 593 15.65 8.22 -3.81
C SER A 593 15.13 8.43 -5.23
N SER A 594 13.82 8.22 -5.44
CA SER A 594 13.17 8.42 -6.74
C SER A 594 13.10 9.91 -7.11
N GLY A 595 13.67 10.27 -8.26
CA GLY A 595 13.49 11.60 -8.83
C GLY A 595 12.09 11.80 -9.39
N VAL A 596 11.42 10.71 -9.78
CA VAL A 596 10.01 10.72 -10.18
C VAL A 596 9.12 11.15 -9.01
N ASP A 597 9.20 10.46 -7.87
CA ASP A 597 8.39 10.79 -6.69
C ASP A 597 8.75 12.16 -6.10
N PHE A 598 10.01 12.60 -6.26
CA PHE A 598 10.42 13.94 -5.87
C PHE A 598 9.73 15.04 -6.66
N VAL A 599 9.61 14.90 -7.99
CA VAL A 599 8.87 15.88 -8.81
C VAL A 599 7.37 15.77 -8.56
N LEU A 600 6.83 14.56 -8.34
CA LEU A 600 5.43 14.39 -7.99
C LEU A 600 5.05 15.10 -6.68
N SER A 601 5.94 15.06 -5.69
CA SER A 601 5.70 15.67 -4.38
C SER A 601 6.10 17.15 -4.28
N ARG A 602 7.20 17.57 -4.93
CA ARG A 602 7.79 18.92 -4.78
C ARG A 602 7.90 19.72 -6.07
N GLY A 603 7.49 19.18 -7.21
CA GLY A 603 7.64 19.81 -8.52
C GLY A 603 6.97 21.18 -8.61
N ALA A 604 5.78 21.36 -8.03
CA ALA A 604 5.11 22.66 -7.96
C ALA A 604 5.95 23.72 -7.22
N SER A 605 6.57 23.34 -6.11
CA SER A 605 7.48 24.22 -5.36
C SER A 605 8.72 24.56 -6.18
N ILE A 606 9.29 23.60 -6.91
CA ILE A 606 10.45 23.86 -7.80
C ILE A 606 10.06 24.83 -8.92
N VAL A 607 8.94 24.60 -9.60
CA VAL A 607 8.40 25.51 -10.64
C VAL A 607 8.18 26.92 -10.08
N SER A 608 7.68 27.04 -8.85
CA SER A 608 7.50 28.35 -8.20
C SER A 608 8.82 29.10 -7.98
N ILE A 609 9.95 28.39 -7.88
CA ILE A 609 11.30 28.96 -7.73
C ILE A 609 11.88 29.27 -9.09
N VAL A 610 11.92 28.32 -10.01
CA VAL A 610 12.66 28.46 -11.28
C VAL A 610 11.90 29.24 -12.34
N GLY A 611 10.57 29.29 -12.24
CA GLY A 611 9.69 29.99 -13.17
C GLY A 611 9.18 29.11 -14.33
N PRO A 612 8.31 29.67 -15.18
CA PRO A 612 7.65 28.92 -16.26
C PRO A 612 8.55 28.50 -17.43
N GLN A 613 9.81 28.93 -17.46
CA GLN A 613 10.72 28.78 -18.60
C GLN A 613 11.23 27.35 -18.85
N PHE A 614 11.11 26.46 -17.86
CA PHE A 614 11.75 25.15 -17.89
C PHE A 614 10.72 24.02 -17.92
N ASP A 615 11.06 22.97 -18.65
CA ASP A 615 10.54 21.63 -18.36
C ASP A 615 11.24 21.14 -17.08
N VAL A 616 10.53 20.98 -15.96
CA VAL A 616 11.13 20.41 -14.73
C VAL A 616 11.08 18.90 -14.82
N VAL A 617 12.24 18.26 -14.97
CA VAL A 617 12.36 16.83 -15.27
C VAL A 617 12.98 16.09 -14.09
N GLY A 618 12.21 15.20 -13.48
CA GLY A 618 12.70 14.24 -12.48
C GLY A 618 13.04 12.92 -13.17
N PHE A 619 14.10 12.26 -12.73
CA PHE A 619 14.47 10.94 -13.24
C PHE A 619 14.87 10.01 -12.10
N ASP A 620 14.50 8.74 -12.22
CA ASP A 620 14.96 7.69 -11.32
C ASP A 620 16.30 7.19 -11.83
N PRO A 621 17.41 7.30 -11.08
CA PRO A 621 18.69 6.72 -11.49
C PRO A 621 18.55 5.23 -11.85
N ARG A 622 19.45 4.70 -12.68
CA ARG A 622 19.51 3.27 -12.98
C ARG A 622 19.42 2.42 -11.70
N GLY A 623 18.55 1.42 -11.70
CA GLY A 623 18.32 0.57 -10.53
C GLY A 623 17.46 1.16 -9.40
N VAL A 624 17.02 2.40 -9.51
CA VAL A 624 16.21 3.11 -8.50
C VAL A 624 14.76 3.19 -8.96
N GLY A 625 13.82 3.08 -8.01
CA GLY A 625 12.41 3.41 -8.25
C GLY A 625 11.86 2.63 -9.44
N ARG A 626 11.39 3.35 -10.46
CA ARG A 626 10.77 2.78 -11.66
C ARG A 626 11.76 2.35 -12.74
N SER A 627 13.05 2.62 -12.58
CA SER A 627 14.08 2.28 -13.57
C SER A 627 14.47 0.80 -13.51
N THR A 628 14.76 0.21 -14.67
CA THR A 628 15.13 -1.21 -14.80
C THR A 628 16.55 -1.39 -15.39
N PRO A 629 17.25 -2.49 -15.06
CA PRO A 629 16.89 -3.51 -14.06
C PRO A 629 16.90 -2.93 -12.63
N ARG A 630 15.97 -3.38 -11.78
CA ARG A 630 15.80 -2.85 -10.41
C ARG A 630 16.82 -3.45 -9.46
N ILE A 631 17.34 -2.64 -8.53
CA ILE A 631 18.14 -3.15 -7.42
C ILE A 631 17.18 -3.74 -6.38
N SER A 632 17.24 -5.06 -6.18
CA SER A 632 16.62 -5.76 -5.05
C SER A 632 17.48 -6.96 -4.71
N PHE A 633 17.90 -7.07 -3.46
CA PHE A 633 18.61 -8.25 -2.97
C PHE A 633 17.74 -9.14 -2.08
N PHE A 634 16.48 -8.79 -1.87
CA PHE A 634 15.48 -9.67 -1.25
C PHE A 634 14.58 -10.32 -2.30
N LYS A 635 14.10 -11.55 -2.03
CA LYS A 635 13.24 -12.34 -2.92
C LYS A 635 11.85 -11.74 -3.07
N ASN A 636 11.33 -11.12 -2.02
CA ASN A 636 10.01 -10.49 -2.02
C ASN A 636 9.90 -9.42 -0.92
N ARG A 637 8.80 -8.67 -0.97
CA ARG A 637 8.48 -7.58 -0.02
C ARG A 637 8.42 -8.07 1.44
N VAL A 638 7.90 -9.28 1.67
CA VAL A 638 7.78 -9.86 3.02
C VAL A 638 9.16 -10.15 3.61
N GLU A 639 10.06 -10.79 2.87
CA GLU A 639 11.43 -11.05 3.31
C GLU A 639 12.17 -9.74 3.63
N ARG A 640 12.03 -8.73 2.77
CA ARG A 640 12.59 -7.40 3.03
C ARG A 640 12.01 -6.80 4.31
N GLN A 641 10.70 -6.83 4.50
CA GLN A 641 10.06 -6.23 5.68
C GLN A 641 10.37 -7.01 6.96
N LEU A 642 10.61 -8.33 6.89
CA LEU A 642 11.13 -9.10 8.01
C LEU A 642 12.59 -8.76 8.30
N TRP A 643 13.42 -8.57 7.27
CA TRP A 643 14.81 -8.13 7.44
C TRP A 643 14.87 -6.76 8.09
N LEU A 644 14.05 -5.81 7.63
CA LEU A 644 13.93 -4.48 8.19
C LEU A 644 13.29 -4.55 9.58
N GLY A 645 12.20 -5.28 9.80
CA GLY A 645 11.52 -5.40 11.09
C GLY A 645 12.36 -6.05 12.19
N ASN A 646 13.24 -6.99 11.85
CA ASN A 646 14.15 -7.66 12.78
C ASN A 646 15.47 -6.88 13.02
N GLY A 647 15.54 -5.59 12.68
CA GLY A 647 16.75 -4.77 12.96
C GLY A 647 16.67 -3.26 12.72
N VAL A 648 15.55 -2.75 12.20
CA VAL A 648 15.29 -1.32 12.07
C VAL A 648 14.56 -0.87 13.33
N VAL A 649 15.27 -0.86 14.46
CA VAL A 649 15.33 0.24 15.44
C VAL A 649 16.38 -0.11 16.51
N GLU A 650 17.58 -0.58 16.16
CA GLU A 650 18.69 -0.53 17.11
C GLU A 650 19.53 0.68 16.76
N SER A 651 19.38 1.76 17.53
CA SER A 651 20.49 2.71 17.65
C SER A 651 21.76 1.89 17.90
N LEU A 652 22.85 2.17 17.19
CA LEU A 652 24.11 1.43 17.36
C LEU A 652 24.67 1.54 18.79
N ASP A 653 24.13 2.45 19.60
CA ASP A 653 24.42 2.64 21.03
C ASP A 653 23.22 2.27 21.95
N ALA A 654 22.22 1.54 21.45
CA ALA A 654 21.06 1.06 22.22
C ALA A 654 21.43 -0.07 23.17
N ALA A 655 22.31 -0.98 22.74
CA ALA A 655 22.74 -2.16 23.50
C ALA A 655 24.25 -2.43 23.30
N PRO A 656 24.94 -3.06 24.27
CA PRO A 656 26.38 -3.36 24.16
C PRO A 656 26.74 -4.16 22.90
N GLU A 657 25.86 -5.05 22.46
CA GLU A 657 26.07 -5.92 21.30
C GLU A 657 25.55 -5.34 19.96
N ALA A 658 24.91 -4.16 19.97
CA ALA A 658 24.26 -3.58 18.79
C ALA A 658 25.24 -3.37 17.61
N LEU A 659 26.45 -2.85 17.89
CA LEU A 659 27.49 -2.69 16.85
C LEU A 659 27.96 -4.02 16.26
N ALA A 660 28.06 -5.07 17.08
CA ALA A 660 28.43 -6.41 16.62
C ALA A 660 27.32 -7.06 15.79
N ARG A 661 26.05 -6.87 16.16
CA ARG A 661 24.90 -7.28 15.33
C ARG A 661 24.87 -6.54 14.00
N ALA A 662 25.07 -5.23 14.01
CA ALA A 662 25.11 -4.42 12.79
C ALA A 662 26.24 -4.86 11.84
N TYR A 663 27.42 -5.17 12.38
CA TYR A 663 28.52 -5.77 11.62
C TYR A 663 28.10 -7.08 10.93
N ALA A 664 27.54 -8.03 11.69
CA ALA A 664 27.12 -9.32 11.14
C ALA A 664 26.05 -9.16 10.06
N ARG A 665 25.11 -8.21 10.26
CA ARG A 665 24.09 -7.86 9.26
C ARG A 665 24.71 -7.29 7.98
N GLY A 666 25.70 -6.41 8.07
CA GLY A 666 26.42 -5.88 6.91
C GLY A 666 27.03 -7.01 6.06
N VAL A 667 27.76 -7.94 6.70
CA VAL A 667 28.37 -9.10 6.03
C VAL A 667 27.32 -9.97 5.31
N LEU A 668 26.20 -10.27 5.98
CA LEU A 668 25.11 -11.05 5.39
C LEU A 668 24.48 -10.31 4.20
N GLN A 669 24.26 -9.01 4.32
CA GLN A 669 23.67 -8.19 3.27
C GLN A 669 24.55 -8.14 2.02
N GLY A 670 25.87 -7.98 2.18
CA GLY A 670 26.80 -8.06 1.06
C GLY A 670 26.80 -9.44 0.38
N SER A 671 26.66 -10.51 1.16
CA SER A 671 26.56 -11.88 0.64
C SER A 671 25.26 -12.10 -0.14
N LEU A 672 24.15 -11.59 0.39
CA LEU A 672 22.85 -11.64 -0.25
C LEU A 672 22.85 -10.87 -1.59
N ALA A 673 23.42 -9.66 -1.61
CA ALA A 673 23.60 -8.89 -2.83
C ALA A 673 24.43 -9.64 -3.89
N ALA A 674 25.47 -10.36 -3.47
CA ALA A 674 26.28 -11.20 -4.36
C ALA A 674 25.48 -12.35 -4.98
N GLU A 675 24.65 -13.02 -4.17
CA GLU A 675 23.83 -14.16 -4.59
C GLU A 675 22.72 -13.74 -5.57
N THR A 676 22.14 -12.55 -5.37
CA THR A 676 21.05 -12.03 -6.21
C THR A 676 21.49 -11.36 -7.50
N ASP A 677 22.76 -10.99 -7.66
CA ASP A 677 23.31 -10.35 -8.87
C ASP A 677 23.50 -11.35 -10.03
N THR A 678 22.45 -12.09 -10.38
CA THR A 678 22.50 -13.18 -11.37
C THR A 678 22.69 -12.68 -12.80
N ASP A 679 22.25 -11.45 -13.10
CA ASP A 679 22.42 -10.80 -14.39
C ASP A 679 23.69 -9.94 -14.48
N GLY A 680 24.41 -9.80 -13.36
CA GLY A 680 25.62 -8.99 -13.24
C GLY A 680 25.37 -7.49 -13.35
N SER A 681 24.12 -7.03 -13.28
CA SER A 681 23.73 -5.63 -13.46
C SER A 681 24.20 -4.72 -12.32
N LEU A 682 24.37 -5.27 -11.11
CA LEU A 682 24.66 -4.50 -9.90
C LEU A 682 25.94 -3.69 -10.02
N ARG A 683 26.96 -4.18 -10.74
CA ARG A 683 28.23 -3.47 -10.96
C ARG A 683 28.09 -2.15 -11.74
N PHE A 684 27.01 -1.99 -12.48
CA PHE A 684 26.73 -0.79 -13.28
C PHE A 684 25.89 0.24 -12.53
N MET A 685 25.48 -0.05 -11.30
CA MET A 685 24.64 0.81 -10.47
C MET A 685 25.50 1.72 -9.60
N ASN A 686 25.99 2.83 -10.17
CA ASN A 686 26.82 3.80 -9.48
C ASN A 686 26.64 5.23 -10.03
N THR A 687 27.28 6.20 -9.38
CA THR A 687 27.18 7.62 -9.73
C THR A 687 27.74 7.92 -11.12
N GLU A 688 28.86 7.28 -11.48
CA GLU A 688 29.55 7.52 -12.75
C GLU A 688 28.68 7.12 -13.95
N PHE A 689 28.03 5.97 -13.87
CA PHE A 689 27.11 5.52 -14.91
C PHE A 689 25.84 6.35 -14.96
N THR A 690 25.29 6.73 -13.80
CA THR A 690 24.15 7.65 -13.72
C THR A 690 24.47 9.01 -14.36
N ALA A 691 25.69 9.52 -14.21
CA ALA A 691 26.11 10.77 -14.87
C ALA A 691 26.12 10.65 -16.41
N ARG A 692 26.37 9.46 -16.97
CA ARG A 692 26.23 9.22 -18.42
C ARG A 692 24.78 9.15 -18.84
N ASP A 693 23.91 8.55 -18.02
CA ASP A 693 22.46 8.54 -18.25
C ASP A 693 21.92 9.97 -18.34
N MET A 694 22.38 10.87 -17.45
CA MET A 694 22.02 12.28 -17.50
C MET A 694 22.38 12.93 -18.83
N LEU A 695 23.56 12.62 -19.39
CA LEU A 695 23.97 13.16 -20.69
C LEU A 695 23.11 12.56 -21.82
N HIS A 696 22.76 11.28 -21.73
CA HIS A 696 21.83 10.63 -22.65
C HIS A 696 20.45 11.30 -22.66
N ILE A 697 19.87 11.54 -21.48
CA ILE A 697 18.60 12.25 -21.32
C ILE A 697 18.69 13.63 -21.99
N VAL A 698 19.75 14.40 -21.70
CA VAL A 698 19.95 15.74 -22.29
C VAL A 698 20.01 15.70 -23.81
N HIS A 699 20.74 14.74 -24.38
CA HIS A 699 20.81 14.56 -25.84
C HIS A 699 19.47 14.15 -26.45
N ALA A 700 18.70 13.31 -25.76
CA ALA A 700 17.38 12.88 -26.20
C ALA A 700 16.36 14.04 -26.22
N TYR A 701 16.52 15.03 -25.33
CA TYR A 701 15.81 16.33 -25.41
C TYR A 701 16.35 17.26 -26.51
N GLY A 702 17.26 16.81 -27.37
CA GLY A 702 17.88 17.60 -28.43
C GLY A 702 18.84 18.69 -27.94
N ARG A 703 19.26 18.64 -26.67
CA ARG A 703 20.17 19.61 -26.05
C ARG A 703 21.60 19.07 -26.02
N GLN A 704 22.58 19.97 -26.01
CA GLN A 704 24.01 19.62 -25.97
C GLN A 704 24.64 19.82 -24.59
N LYS A 705 23.96 20.52 -23.69
CA LYS A 705 24.46 20.91 -22.38
C LYS A 705 23.36 20.75 -21.35
N ILE A 706 23.74 20.37 -20.13
CA ILE A 706 22.81 20.11 -19.04
C ILE A 706 22.44 21.40 -18.30
N GLN A 707 21.18 21.48 -17.91
CA GLN A 707 20.71 22.31 -16.81
C GLN A 707 20.29 21.39 -15.67
N TYR A 708 20.89 21.56 -14.49
CA TYR A 708 20.73 20.62 -13.39
C TYR A 708 20.56 21.31 -12.04
N TRP A 709 19.67 20.78 -11.21
CA TRP A 709 19.58 21.11 -9.79
C TRP A 709 19.59 19.84 -8.94
N GLY A 710 20.73 19.57 -8.30
CA GLY A 710 20.92 18.41 -7.44
C GLY A 710 20.88 18.77 -5.97
N PHE A 711 20.21 17.95 -5.18
CA PHE A 711 20.12 18.09 -3.72
C PHE A 711 20.85 16.94 -3.04
N SER A 712 21.53 17.19 -1.91
CA SER A 712 22.15 16.12 -1.11
C SER A 712 23.13 15.27 -1.94
N TYR A 713 23.01 13.94 -1.97
CA TYR A 713 23.76 13.07 -2.91
C TYR A 713 23.67 13.52 -4.38
N GLY A 714 22.57 14.16 -4.81
CA GLY A 714 22.47 14.76 -6.14
C GLY A 714 23.56 15.81 -6.41
N THR A 715 24.11 16.46 -5.37
CA THR A 715 25.28 17.33 -5.53
C THR A 715 26.54 16.57 -5.92
N LEU A 716 26.74 15.37 -5.35
CA LEU A 716 27.83 14.48 -5.73
C LEU A 716 27.66 14.03 -7.19
N LEU A 717 26.44 13.65 -7.58
CA LEU A 717 26.13 13.30 -8.95
C LEU A 717 26.40 14.46 -9.93
N GLY A 718 25.98 15.68 -9.58
CA GLY A 718 26.26 16.88 -10.36
C GLY A 718 27.75 17.20 -10.49
N MET A 719 28.52 17.10 -9.40
CA MET A 719 29.97 17.30 -9.43
C MET A 719 30.69 16.23 -10.26
N THR A 720 30.23 14.98 -10.18
CA THR A 720 30.74 13.89 -11.03
C THR A 720 30.46 14.17 -12.49
N PHE A 721 29.23 14.57 -12.84
CA PHE A 721 28.90 15.01 -14.20
C PHE A 721 29.81 16.15 -14.65
N ALA A 722 30.00 17.18 -13.82
CA ALA A 722 30.83 18.33 -14.14
C ALA A 722 32.30 17.98 -14.35
N GLY A 723 32.86 17.06 -13.56
CA GLY A 723 34.22 16.56 -13.74
C GLY A 723 34.38 15.73 -15.01
N MET A 724 33.36 14.94 -15.36
CA MET A 724 33.35 14.05 -16.52
C MET A 724 33.11 14.77 -17.85
N PHE A 725 32.19 15.73 -17.84
CA PHE A 725 31.69 16.45 -19.01
C PHE A 725 31.75 17.97 -18.81
N PRO A 726 32.94 18.54 -18.54
CA PRO A 726 33.08 19.96 -18.17
C PRO A 726 32.58 20.91 -19.26
N ASP A 727 32.65 20.51 -20.54
CA ASP A 727 32.16 21.26 -21.70
C ASP A 727 30.64 21.18 -21.92
N LYS A 728 29.95 20.31 -21.17
CA LYS A 728 28.51 20.02 -21.29
C LYS A 728 27.66 20.69 -20.22
N ILE A 729 28.14 21.78 -19.62
CA ILE A 729 27.44 22.51 -18.54
C ILE A 729 26.81 23.78 -19.10
N GLU A 730 25.48 23.88 -19.02
CA GLU A 730 24.75 25.12 -19.29
C GLU A 730 24.47 25.85 -17.98
N ARG A 731 23.82 25.19 -17.01
CA ARG A 731 23.58 25.70 -15.65
C ARG A 731 23.61 24.55 -14.64
N MET A 732 24.17 24.78 -13.46
CA MET A 732 24.20 23.74 -12.44
C MET A 732 24.12 24.33 -11.03
N VAL A 733 23.07 23.95 -10.30
CA VAL A 733 22.86 24.31 -8.89
C VAL A 733 23.04 23.06 -8.03
N LEU A 734 23.88 23.17 -7.01
CA LEU A 734 24.22 22.07 -6.10
C LEU A 734 23.90 22.52 -4.68
N ASP A 735 22.83 21.98 -4.10
CA ASP A 735 22.25 22.41 -2.82
C ASP A 735 22.32 21.32 -1.76
N GLY A 736 22.90 21.62 -0.59
CA GLY A 736 23.23 20.60 0.42
C GLY A 736 24.36 19.72 -0.07
N VAL A 737 25.57 20.29 -0.09
CA VAL A 737 26.71 19.75 -0.85
C VAL A 737 27.44 18.66 -0.08
N VAL A 738 27.55 17.48 -0.68
CA VAL A 738 28.31 16.34 -0.14
C VAL A 738 29.81 16.59 -0.29
N ASP A 739 30.61 16.25 0.74
CA ASP A 739 32.06 16.16 0.59
C ASP A 739 32.41 14.89 -0.20
N ALA A 740 32.76 15.07 -1.47
CA ALA A 740 33.05 13.98 -2.38
C ALA A 740 34.19 13.07 -1.87
N GLU A 741 35.22 13.63 -1.23
CA GLU A 741 36.34 12.84 -0.72
C GLU A 741 35.92 11.93 0.43
N SER A 742 35.12 12.46 1.36
CA SER A 742 34.60 11.69 2.50
C SER A 742 33.61 10.60 2.06
N TYR A 743 32.80 10.88 1.02
CA TYR A 743 31.88 9.90 0.44
C TYR A 743 32.63 8.78 -0.30
N TYR A 744 33.52 9.13 -1.25
CA TYR A 744 34.23 8.12 -2.06
C TYR A 744 35.27 7.32 -1.29
N SER A 745 35.72 7.79 -0.13
CA SER A 745 36.54 7.00 0.81
C SER A 745 35.71 6.08 1.73
N ALA A 746 34.38 6.11 1.60
CA ALA A 746 33.41 5.44 2.48
C ALA A 746 33.58 5.85 3.96
N ASP A 747 34.18 7.00 4.25
CA ASP A 747 34.41 7.48 5.61
C ASP A 747 33.17 8.12 6.21
N HIS A 748 32.46 8.94 5.41
CA HIS A 748 31.20 9.62 5.75
C HIS A 748 31.21 10.50 7.02
N LYS A 749 32.32 10.64 7.75
CA LYS A 749 32.37 11.38 9.02
C LYS A 749 32.05 12.86 8.84
N SER A 750 32.58 13.46 7.76
CA SER A 750 32.38 14.89 7.47
C SER A 750 30.90 15.30 7.44
N SER A 751 29.98 14.38 7.11
CA SER A 751 28.54 14.63 7.13
C SER A 751 28.02 15.04 8.50
N LEU A 752 28.58 14.52 9.59
CA LEU A 752 28.07 14.77 10.93
C LEU A 752 28.64 16.01 11.63
N ALA A 753 29.56 16.73 11.00
CA ALA A 753 30.28 17.85 11.61
C ALA A 753 29.36 18.94 12.20
N ASP A 754 28.13 19.05 11.70
CA ASP A 754 27.14 20.07 12.07
C ASP A 754 25.92 19.53 12.80
N THR A 755 25.81 18.22 12.99
CA THR A 755 24.58 17.59 13.50
C THR A 755 24.22 18.11 14.88
N ASP A 756 25.18 18.06 15.81
CA ASP A 756 25.00 18.53 17.19
C ASP A 756 24.79 20.05 17.23
N ALA A 757 25.46 20.80 16.35
CA ALA A 757 25.28 22.25 16.26
C ALA A 757 23.88 22.62 15.72
N THR A 758 23.33 21.80 14.84
CA THR A 758 21.95 21.91 14.34
C THR A 758 20.96 21.61 15.47
N TRP A 759 21.19 20.55 16.25
CA TRP A 759 20.36 20.23 17.40
C TRP A 759 20.38 21.35 18.46
N GLU A 760 21.56 21.87 18.80
CA GLU A 760 21.72 23.01 19.70
C GLU A 760 20.98 24.25 19.18
N ALA A 761 21.04 24.52 17.87
CA ALA A 761 20.34 25.66 17.27
C ALA A 761 18.82 25.53 17.35
N ILE A 762 18.27 24.32 17.19
CA ILE A 762 16.85 24.05 17.41
C ILE A 762 16.46 24.30 18.87
N ALA A 763 17.28 23.86 19.82
CA ALA A 763 17.04 24.12 21.24
C ALA A 763 17.03 25.63 21.55
N HIS A 764 17.91 26.42 20.93
CA HIS A 764 17.86 27.88 21.00
C HIS A 764 16.58 28.47 20.40
N ALA A 765 16.14 27.96 19.25
CA ALA A 765 14.89 28.40 18.63
C ALA A 765 13.67 28.11 19.52
N CYS A 766 13.65 26.97 20.21
CA CYS A 766 12.62 26.63 21.20
C CYS A 766 12.61 27.62 22.39
N VAL A 767 13.78 27.97 22.93
CA VAL A 767 13.91 28.98 23.99
C VAL A 767 13.39 30.34 23.52
N ALA A 768 13.78 30.76 22.31
CA ALA A 768 13.37 32.03 21.74
C ALA A 768 11.86 32.10 21.46
N ALA A 769 11.24 30.98 21.09
CA ALA A 769 9.80 30.88 20.87
C ALA A 769 8.98 30.97 22.18
N GLY A 770 9.60 30.66 23.32
CA GLY A 770 9.00 30.75 24.64
C GLY A 770 8.03 29.61 24.98
N PRO A 771 7.55 29.56 26.24
CA PRO A 771 6.73 28.46 26.75
C PRO A 771 5.33 28.37 26.13
N SER A 772 4.82 29.47 25.56
CA SER A 772 3.52 29.48 24.88
C SER A 772 3.56 28.81 23.50
N THR A 773 4.75 28.66 22.93
CA THR A 773 4.92 28.27 21.52
C THR A 773 5.74 26.99 21.38
N CYS A 774 6.75 26.77 22.22
CA CYS A 774 7.52 25.53 22.26
C CYS A 774 7.09 24.65 23.47
N PRO A 775 6.43 23.50 23.25
CA PRO A 775 5.90 22.66 24.34
C PRO A 775 6.97 22.06 25.27
N ILE A 776 8.18 21.86 24.76
CA ILE A 776 9.32 21.37 25.54
C ILE A 776 10.18 22.49 26.14
N TYR A 777 9.73 23.74 26.08
CA TYR A 777 10.47 24.91 26.57
C TYR A 777 11.14 24.68 27.93
N ALA A 778 12.35 25.23 28.04
CA ALA A 778 13.07 25.41 29.29
C ALA A 778 13.82 26.76 29.24
N PRO A 779 14.26 27.33 30.37
CA PRO A 779 14.89 28.66 30.41
C PRO A 779 16.18 28.82 29.61
N SER A 780 16.81 27.74 29.16
CA SER A 780 18.03 27.76 28.34
C SER A 780 18.10 26.56 27.39
N ALA A 781 18.85 26.69 26.30
CA ALA A 781 18.98 25.64 25.28
C ALA A 781 19.58 24.35 25.88
N ILE A 782 20.58 24.48 26.75
CA ILE A 782 21.15 23.35 27.50
C ILE A 782 20.09 22.62 28.32
N GLN A 783 19.15 23.34 28.94
CA GLN A 783 18.06 22.71 29.69
C GLN A 783 17.02 22.05 28.78
N VAL A 784 16.77 22.59 27.58
CA VAL A 784 15.93 21.93 26.57
C VAL A 784 16.58 20.62 26.12
N MET A 785 17.87 20.65 25.77
CA MET A 785 18.62 19.46 25.36
C MET A 785 18.64 18.41 26.48
N ARG A 786 18.98 18.80 27.72
CA ARG A 786 18.94 17.89 28.88
C ARG A 786 17.58 17.27 29.09
N LYS A 787 16.49 18.02 28.90
CA LYS A 787 15.13 17.49 29.01
C LYS A 787 14.84 16.40 27.97
N VAL A 788 15.41 16.50 26.77
CA VAL A 788 15.33 15.47 25.74
C VAL A 788 16.27 14.30 26.04
N ASP A 789 17.46 14.54 26.59
CA ASP A 789 18.38 13.49 27.04
C ASP A 789 17.74 12.67 28.17
N ASP A 790 17.14 13.33 29.16
CA ASP A 790 16.40 12.70 30.26
C ASP A 790 15.20 11.90 29.74
N LEU A 791 14.48 12.42 28.74
CA LEU A 791 13.40 11.69 28.07
C LEU A 791 13.93 10.44 27.36
N THR A 792 15.07 10.55 26.67
CA THR A 792 15.73 9.43 25.98
C THR A 792 16.11 8.34 26.99
N LEU A 793 16.75 8.70 28.10
CA LEU A 793 17.07 7.77 29.19
C LEU A 793 15.81 7.16 29.82
N SER A 794 14.76 7.96 30.00
CA SER A 794 13.48 7.48 30.54
C SER A 794 12.79 6.47 29.61
N LEU A 795 12.85 6.67 28.29
CA LEU A 795 12.27 5.74 27.31
C LEU A 795 13.10 4.46 27.18
N ARG A 796 14.43 4.54 27.33
CA ARG A 796 15.30 3.37 27.41
C ARG A 796 14.96 2.48 28.61
N ALA A 797 14.79 3.09 29.78
CA ALA A 797 14.47 2.34 31.00
C ALA A 797 12.99 1.91 31.08
N HIS A 798 12.08 2.72 30.51
CA HIS A 798 10.64 2.54 30.60
C HIS A 798 9.96 2.91 29.27
N PRO A 799 10.05 2.02 28.25
CA PRO A 799 9.42 2.24 26.95
C PRO A 799 7.89 2.30 27.09
N VAL A 800 7.24 3.03 26.19
CA VAL A 800 5.80 3.30 26.26
C VAL A 800 5.05 2.46 25.22
N PRO A 801 4.10 1.60 25.63
CA PRO A 801 3.24 0.90 24.69
C PRO A 801 2.15 1.84 24.15
N VAL A 802 1.95 1.82 22.84
CA VAL A 802 0.83 2.48 22.16
C VAL A 802 -0.14 1.40 21.69
N PRO A 803 -1.34 1.28 22.29
CA PRO A 803 -2.29 0.21 21.97
C PRO A 803 -3.01 0.46 20.63
N PRO A 804 -3.54 -0.61 19.99
CA PRO A 804 -4.26 -0.52 18.72
C PRO A 804 -5.52 0.35 18.82
N ARG A 805 -5.74 1.18 17.80
CA ARG A 805 -6.96 1.97 17.59
C ARG A 805 -7.36 1.90 16.10
N PRO A 806 -8.66 1.94 15.76
CA PRO A 806 -9.09 1.90 14.36
C PRO A 806 -8.42 3.00 13.52
N GLY A 807 -7.78 2.62 12.42
CA GLY A 807 -7.11 3.55 11.49
C GLY A 807 -5.87 4.27 12.04
N LYS A 808 -5.26 3.78 13.13
CA LYS A 808 -4.05 4.38 13.72
C LYS A 808 -2.97 3.33 14.01
N PRO A 809 -1.67 3.70 13.91
CA PRO A 809 -0.59 2.78 14.20
C PRO A 809 -0.50 2.46 15.70
N TYR A 810 0.05 1.29 16.00
CA TYR A 810 0.30 0.79 17.35
C TYR A 810 1.70 0.17 17.41
N GLY A 811 2.28 0.09 18.61
CA GLY A 811 3.66 -0.36 18.76
C GLY A 811 4.29 0.07 20.07
N ILE A 812 5.62 0.02 20.12
CA ILE A 812 6.41 0.44 21.27
C ILE A 812 7.17 1.70 20.90
N VAL A 813 7.16 2.68 21.81
CA VAL A 813 7.98 3.87 21.71
C VAL A 813 9.10 3.78 22.74
N ASP A 814 10.33 3.62 22.26
CA ASP A 814 11.56 3.52 23.03
C ASP A 814 12.54 4.65 22.68
N ASP A 815 13.75 4.60 23.23
CA ASP A 815 14.79 5.60 22.98
C ASP A 815 15.29 5.58 21.55
N SER A 816 15.37 4.40 20.92
CA SER A 816 15.87 4.27 19.56
C SER A 816 14.90 4.90 18.56
N LEU A 817 13.57 4.74 18.76
CA LEU A 817 12.54 5.40 17.96
C LEU A 817 12.60 6.93 18.14
N LEU A 818 12.71 7.42 19.38
CA LEU A 818 12.84 8.86 19.64
C LEU A 818 14.07 9.44 18.94
N ARG A 819 15.23 8.78 19.02
CA ARG A 819 16.47 9.23 18.38
C ARG A 819 16.35 9.26 16.86
N ALA A 820 15.71 8.27 16.26
CA ALA A 820 15.44 8.24 14.82
C ALA A 820 14.53 9.39 14.37
N VAL A 821 13.42 9.64 15.08
CA VAL A 821 12.50 10.74 14.77
C VAL A 821 13.15 12.11 15.01
N LEU A 822 13.97 12.24 16.06
CA LEU A 822 14.73 13.45 16.34
C LEU A 822 15.71 13.75 15.22
N PHE A 823 16.53 12.78 14.80
CA PHE A 823 17.47 12.95 13.70
C PHE A 823 16.77 13.32 12.38
N ARG A 824 15.67 12.64 12.03
CA ARG A 824 14.84 13.00 10.87
C ARG A 824 14.27 14.43 10.96
N SER A 825 13.99 14.91 12.16
CA SER A 825 13.52 16.29 12.38
C SER A 825 14.63 17.32 12.22
N LEU A 826 15.90 16.96 12.48
CA LEU A 826 17.04 17.83 12.20
C LEU A 826 17.16 18.13 10.69
N LEU A 827 16.78 17.18 9.83
CA LEU A 827 16.82 17.35 8.37
C LEU A 827 15.78 18.37 7.87
N SER A 828 14.62 18.47 8.52
CA SER A 828 13.51 19.36 8.11
C SER A 828 12.86 20.05 9.32
N PRO A 829 13.61 20.90 10.04
CA PRO A 829 13.20 21.36 11.36
C PRO A 829 11.97 22.27 11.34
N TYR A 830 11.79 23.07 10.29
CA TYR A 830 10.66 24.00 10.17
C TYR A 830 9.30 23.30 10.17
N THR A 831 9.20 22.13 9.52
CA THR A 831 7.94 21.39 9.39
C THR A 831 7.82 20.25 10.39
N ARG A 832 8.93 19.60 10.77
CA ARG A 832 8.92 18.39 11.61
C ARG A 832 9.18 18.66 13.09
N PHE A 833 9.93 19.71 13.44
CA PHE A 833 10.29 19.91 14.84
C PHE A 833 9.13 20.41 15.71
N PRO A 834 8.26 21.35 15.29
CA PRO A 834 7.11 21.75 16.09
C PRO A 834 6.19 20.58 16.50
N PRO A 835 5.75 19.67 15.59
CA PRO A 835 4.95 18.52 16.01
C PRO A 835 5.75 17.53 16.86
N LEU A 836 7.05 17.33 16.61
CA LEU A 836 7.90 16.50 17.48
C LEU A 836 8.02 17.09 18.89
N ALA A 837 8.17 18.40 19.03
CA ALA A 837 8.22 19.08 20.31
C ALA A 837 6.91 18.86 21.09
N GLN A 838 5.76 18.93 20.42
CA GLN A 838 4.48 18.59 21.04
C GLN A 838 4.44 17.12 21.46
N ALA A 839 4.82 16.19 20.58
CA ALA A 839 4.82 14.76 20.87
C ALA A 839 5.72 14.41 22.07
N MET A 840 6.91 15.01 22.18
CA MET A 840 7.80 14.83 23.33
C MET A 840 7.18 15.41 24.62
N ALA A 841 6.49 16.54 24.54
CA ALA A 841 5.78 17.11 25.69
C ALA A 841 4.62 16.20 26.17
N ASP A 842 3.91 15.56 25.24
CA ASP A 842 2.84 14.61 25.56
C ASP A 842 3.39 13.36 26.30
N VAL A 843 4.55 12.86 25.88
CA VAL A 843 5.25 11.75 26.57
C VAL A 843 5.77 12.17 27.94
N LEU A 844 6.23 13.41 28.10
CA LEU A 844 6.67 13.97 29.37
C LEU A 844 5.52 14.28 30.34
N SER A 845 4.28 14.33 29.85
CA SER A 845 3.11 14.56 30.69
C SER A 845 2.82 13.36 31.61
N PRO A 846 2.03 13.54 32.69
CA PRO A 846 1.63 12.41 33.56
C PRO A 846 0.92 11.28 32.82
N SER A 847 0.28 11.57 31.68
CA SER A 847 -0.39 10.56 30.86
C SER A 847 0.58 9.67 30.06
N ARG A 848 1.84 10.09 29.91
CA ARG A 848 2.87 9.47 29.04
C ARG A 848 2.33 9.07 27.67
N ASN A 849 1.54 9.93 27.03
CA ASN A 849 0.95 9.62 25.73
C ASN A 849 2.01 9.68 24.62
N ALA A 850 2.32 8.53 24.03
CA ALA A 850 3.32 8.40 22.97
C ALA A 850 2.72 8.21 21.56
N THR A 851 1.40 8.32 21.38
CA THR A 851 0.76 8.10 20.07
C THR A 851 1.28 9.06 19.01
N ALA A 852 1.38 10.35 19.31
CA ALA A 852 1.88 11.34 18.34
C ALA A 852 3.35 11.09 17.97
N LEU A 853 4.16 10.59 18.91
CA LEU A 853 5.57 10.26 18.64
C LEU A 853 5.69 9.03 17.74
N LEU A 854 4.82 8.03 17.94
CA LEU A 854 4.71 6.88 17.06
C LEU A 854 4.21 7.28 15.66
N ASP A 855 3.17 8.12 15.56
CA ASP A 855 2.64 8.63 14.29
C ASP A 855 3.74 9.36 13.46
N LEU A 856 4.72 9.99 14.11
CA LEU A 856 5.86 10.63 13.45
C LEU A 856 6.97 9.64 12.99
N ALA A 857 6.94 8.40 13.48
CA ALA A 857 7.94 7.38 13.18
C ALA A 857 7.49 6.41 12.06
N VAL A 858 6.19 6.14 11.97
CA VAL A 858 5.59 5.02 11.24
C VAL A 858 5.72 5.17 9.72
N ASN A 859 6.35 4.18 9.10
CA ASN A 859 6.07 3.77 7.73
C ASN A 859 4.74 2.98 7.73
N PRO A 860 3.92 3.04 6.67
CA PRO A 860 2.66 2.31 6.60
C PRO A 860 2.86 0.83 6.98
N PRO A 861 1.95 0.24 7.79
CA PRO A 861 2.03 -1.18 8.10
C PRO A 861 1.96 -1.99 6.80
N LEU A 862 2.66 -3.13 6.76
CA LEU A 862 2.52 -4.09 5.68
C LEU A 862 1.03 -4.48 5.55
N GLN A 863 0.36 -3.99 4.50
CA GLN A 863 -0.96 -4.48 4.12
C GLN A 863 -0.74 -5.72 3.26
N CYS A 864 -1.16 -6.88 3.77
CA CYS A 864 -1.28 -8.08 2.95
C CYS A 864 -2.64 -8.02 2.25
N ASP A 865 -2.74 -7.31 1.13
CA ASP A 865 -3.89 -7.47 0.25
C ASP A 865 -3.73 -8.79 -0.51
N CYS A 866 -4.70 -9.69 -0.33
CA CYS A 866 -4.74 -10.98 -1.04
C CYS A 866 -5.45 -10.87 -2.40
N ASP A 867 -5.68 -9.66 -2.91
CA ASP A 867 -6.14 -9.44 -4.29
C ASP A 867 -4.91 -9.48 -5.22
N PRO A 868 -4.77 -10.50 -6.09
CA PRO A 868 -3.54 -10.69 -6.88
C PRO A 868 -3.31 -9.63 -7.96
N GLU A 869 -4.25 -8.71 -8.20
CA GLU A 869 -4.22 -7.79 -9.34
C GLU A 869 -3.73 -6.37 -9.01
N ASP A 870 -3.62 -6.00 -7.72
CA ASP A 870 -3.27 -4.62 -7.31
C ASP A 870 -1.81 -4.44 -6.81
N ASP A 871 -1.02 -5.51 -6.72
CA ASP A 871 0.28 -5.50 -6.03
C ASP A 871 1.49 -5.09 -6.92
N GLU A 872 1.27 -4.74 -8.20
CA GLU A 872 2.37 -4.36 -9.12
C GLU A 872 2.77 -2.86 -9.07
N PHE A 873 2.01 -1.99 -8.39
CA PHE A 873 2.18 -0.53 -8.51
C PHE A 873 2.61 0.24 -7.25
N ALA A 874 2.79 -0.43 -6.09
CA ALA A 874 3.36 0.21 -4.90
C ALA A 874 4.90 0.35 -5.06
N PHE A 875 5.36 1.40 -5.73
CA PHE A 875 6.79 1.69 -5.93
C PHE A 875 7.44 2.19 -4.62
N GLU A 876 7.80 1.27 -3.73
CA GLU A 876 8.49 1.59 -2.47
C GLU A 876 9.91 2.15 -2.72
N LEU A 877 10.29 3.18 -1.95
CA LEU A 877 11.67 3.64 -1.80
C LEU A 877 12.50 2.53 -1.14
N LEU A 878 13.16 1.69 -1.95
CA LEU A 878 13.93 0.55 -1.46
C LEU A 878 15.26 1.01 -0.82
N PRO A 879 15.58 0.63 0.43
CA PRO A 879 16.90 0.87 1.03
C PRO A 879 18.03 0.26 0.19
N ASP A 880 17.73 -0.84 -0.50
CA ASP A 880 18.62 -1.65 -1.32
C ASP A 880 19.41 -0.81 -2.34
N ALA A 881 18.72 0.11 -3.04
CA ALA A 881 19.34 0.94 -4.06
C ALA A 881 20.34 1.94 -3.47
N GLY A 882 20.02 2.53 -2.32
CA GLY A 882 20.92 3.46 -1.62
C GLY A 882 22.19 2.75 -1.13
N ILE A 883 22.04 1.53 -0.62
CA ILE A 883 23.16 0.68 -0.19
C ILE A 883 24.04 0.34 -1.40
N ALA A 884 23.44 -0.21 -2.47
CA ALA A 884 24.17 -0.63 -3.65
C ALA A 884 24.97 0.50 -4.30
N ILE A 885 24.35 1.66 -4.53
CA ILE A 885 25.01 2.81 -5.13
C ILE A 885 26.14 3.30 -4.22
N GLY A 886 25.89 3.47 -2.92
CA GLY A 886 26.89 3.92 -1.96
C GLY A 886 28.11 3.00 -1.90
N CYS A 887 27.90 1.69 -1.85
CA CYS A 887 28.99 0.71 -1.75
C CYS A 887 29.75 0.53 -3.08
N ASN A 888 29.07 0.67 -4.22
CA ASN A 888 29.70 0.66 -5.53
C ASN A 888 30.56 1.90 -5.79
N ASP A 889 30.15 3.06 -5.27
CA ASP A 889 30.90 4.31 -5.36
C ASP A 889 32.11 4.34 -4.42
N GLY A 890 31.88 4.04 -3.13
CA GLY A 890 32.84 4.23 -2.03
C GLY A 890 34.04 3.29 -2.10
N ASP A 891 35.10 3.54 -1.32
CA ASP A 891 36.22 2.62 -1.20
C ASP A 891 35.82 1.31 -0.50
N VAL A 892 36.63 0.26 -0.68
CA VAL A 892 36.37 -1.03 -0.04
C VAL A 892 36.44 -0.85 1.48
N VAL A 893 35.34 -1.14 2.16
CA VAL A 893 35.27 -1.09 3.63
C VAL A 893 35.97 -2.34 4.19
N PRO A 894 36.90 -2.20 5.16
CA PRO A 894 37.53 -3.35 5.79
C PRO A 894 36.52 -4.27 6.47
N GLU A 895 36.64 -5.57 6.24
CA GLU A 895 35.76 -6.61 6.80
C GLU A 895 36.10 -6.98 8.26
N SER A 896 36.96 -6.22 8.95
CA SER A 896 37.35 -6.52 10.33
C SER A 896 36.46 -5.77 11.32
N PHE A 897 35.87 -6.49 12.28
CA PHE A 897 35.12 -5.89 13.38
C PHE A 897 35.96 -4.86 14.17
N THR A 898 37.25 -5.14 14.43
CA THR A 898 38.15 -4.19 15.11
C THR A 898 38.34 -2.90 14.32
N SER A 899 38.38 -2.97 12.98
CA SER A 899 38.44 -1.77 12.15
C SER A 899 37.14 -0.98 12.20
N LEU A 900 35.99 -1.66 12.26
CA LEU A 900 34.70 -1.01 12.41
C LEU A 900 34.59 -0.31 13.77
N GLU A 901 34.96 -1.00 14.85
CA GLU A 901 34.92 -0.47 16.21
C GLU A 901 35.77 0.80 16.35
N GLY A 902 37.01 0.78 15.85
CA GLY A 902 37.88 1.96 15.85
C GLY A 902 37.33 3.12 15.02
N TRP A 903 36.75 2.85 13.85
CA TRP A 903 36.09 3.88 13.05
C TRP A 903 34.85 4.45 13.75
N TYR A 904 33.98 3.60 14.30
CA TYR A 904 32.76 4.02 14.97
C TYR A 904 33.04 4.81 16.25
N ALA A 905 34.09 4.45 17.00
CA ALA A 905 34.58 5.25 18.13
C ALA A 905 34.93 6.69 17.70
N SER A 906 35.66 6.85 16.60
CA SER A 906 35.98 8.18 16.08
C SER A 906 34.77 8.95 15.53
N LEU A 907 33.71 8.25 15.07
CA LEU A 907 32.45 8.89 14.67
C LEU A 907 31.68 9.39 15.91
N ARG A 908 31.67 8.62 17.01
CA ARG A 908 31.07 9.01 18.30
C ARG A 908 31.77 10.22 18.94
N GLU A 909 33.07 10.37 18.75
CA GLU A 909 33.80 11.57 19.17
C GLU A 909 33.35 12.82 18.40
N MET A 910 32.86 12.66 17.18
CA MET A 910 32.44 13.77 16.33
C MET A 910 31.00 14.21 16.60
N SER A 911 30.09 13.26 16.83
CA SER A 911 28.68 13.58 16.98
C SER A 911 27.96 12.63 17.93
N THR A 912 27.05 13.17 18.74
CA THR A 912 26.13 12.35 19.54
C THR A 912 25.16 11.54 18.68
N PHE A 913 25.02 11.83 17.39
CA PHE A 913 24.17 11.12 16.43
C PHE A 913 24.92 10.11 15.55
N ALA A 914 26.14 9.71 15.95
CA ALA A 914 26.91 8.68 15.26
C ALA A 914 26.08 7.40 15.01
N ASP A 915 25.21 7.05 15.94
CA ASP A 915 24.31 5.89 15.89
C ASP A 915 23.30 5.94 14.74
N GLN A 916 22.90 7.14 14.31
CA GLN A 916 21.92 7.33 13.26
C GLN A 916 22.53 7.34 11.85
N TRP A 917 23.85 7.53 11.75
CA TRP A 917 24.57 7.65 10.47
C TRP A 917 25.57 6.54 10.21
N GLY A 918 26.00 5.82 11.27
CA GLY A 918 27.01 4.77 11.18
C GLY A 918 26.66 3.66 10.19
N GLY A 919 25.36 3.37 10.02
CA GLY A 919 24.84 2.39 9.06
C GLY A 919 25.37 2.57 7.63
N ARG A 920 25.58 3.82 7.18
CA ARG A 920 26.04 4.12 5.81
C ARG A 920 27.35 3.42 5.42
N ARG A 921 28.26 3.23 6.37
CA ARG A 921 29.51 2.49 6.15
C ARG A 921 29.35 1.00 6.46
N ILE A 922 28.59 0.67 7.51
CA ILE A 922 28.38 -0.71 7.98
C ILE A 922 27.69 -1.55 6.90
N ASP A 923 26.72 -0.99 6.20
CA ASP A 923 25.97 -1.65 5.12
C ASP A 923 26.86 -2.11 3.95
N CYS A 924 28.06 -1.55 3.82
CA CYS A 924 29.04 -1.91 2.80
C CYS A 924 30.07 -2.94 3.25
N ILE A 925 30.01 -3.40 4.50
CA ILE A 925 30.89 -4.47 4.99
C ILE A 925 30.52 -5.77 4.27
N GLY A 926 31.50 -6.43 3.66
CA GLY A 926 31.25 -7.66 2.89
C GLY A 926 30.57 -7.42 1.53
N TRP A 927 30.40 -6.16 1.10
CA TRP A 927 29.84 -5.85 -0.22
C TRP A 927 30.69 -6.46 -1.36
N PRO A 928 30.07 -7.01 -2.42
CA PRO A 928 30.80 -7.62 -3.52
C PRO A 928 31.83 -6.68 -4.16
N ARG A 929 33.03 -7.21 -4.41
CA ARG A 929 34.13 -6.43 -5.01
C ARG A 929 33.99 -6.40 -6.52
N PHE A 930 33.16 -5.51 -7.02
CA PHE A 930 33.07 -5.27 -8.45
C PHE A 930 34.31 -4.53 -8.99
N PRO A 931 34.73 -4.81 -10.25
CA PRO A 931 35.71 -3.98 -10.94
C PRO A 931 35.16 -2.55 -11.02
N LYS A 932 35.79 -1.64 -10.31
CA LYS A 932 35.32 -0.25 -10.29
C LYS A 932 35.82 0.43 -11.56
N SER A 933 34.92 0.71 -12.51
CA SER A 933 35.12 1.85 -13.41
C SER A 933 35.12 3.06 -12.48
N ARG A 934 36.29 3.60 -12.15
CA ARG A 934 36.35 4.79 -11.31
C ARG A 934 36.72 5.95 -12.18
N PHE A 935 35.77 6.83 -12.44
CA PHE A 935 36.06 8.24 -12.59
C PHE A 935 36.55 8.78 -11.24
N ARG A 936 37.82 8.53 -10.96
CA ARG A 936 38.66 9.38 -10.12
C ARG A 936 39.32 10.30 -11.13
N GLY A 937 38.77 11.49 -11.33
CA GLY A 937 39.13 12.36 -12.46
C GLY A 937 40.63 12.54 -12.63
N LYS A 938 41.02 12.94 -13.84
CA LYS A 938 42.42 13.05 -14.27
C LYS A 938 43.27 13.64 -13.15
N GLY A 939 44.25 12.85 -12.67
CA GLY A 939 45.15 13.20 -11.57
C GLY A 939 45.83 14.55 -11.79
N THR A 940 45.15 15.61 -11.38
CA THR A 940 45.69 16.96 -11.25
C THR A 940 45.94 17.17 -9.76
N ALA A 941 46.90 18.04 -9.44
CA ALA A 941 47.31 18.36 -8.07
C ALA A 941 46.18 18.91 -7.18
N THR A 942 44.96 19.09 -7.71
CA THR A 942 43.79 19.69 -7.06
C THR A 942 42.76 18.67 -6.56
N GLY A 943 42.62 17.46 -7.12
CA GLY A 943 41.65 16.44 -6.66
C GLY A 943 40.76 15.88 -7.78
N PRO A 944 39.97 14.81 -7.53
CA PRO A 944 39.38 13.97 -8.58
C PRO A 944 38.19 14.57 -9.35
N PHE A 945 37.64 15.73 -9.00
CA PHE A 945 36.44 16.30 -9.68
C PHE A 945 36.61 17.76 -10.09
N PHE A 946 37.76 18.36 -9.82
CA PHE A 946 37.95 19.80 -9.86
C PHE A 946 38.49 20.30 -11.19
N GLY A 947 38.10 21.50 -11.57
CA GLY A 947 38.57 22.14 -12.78
C GLY A 947 37.64 23.22 -13.32
N ALA A 948 38.00 23.72 -14.49
CA ALA A 948 37.20 24.66 -15.26
C ALA A 948 36.05 23.93 -15.98
N THR A 949 34.83 24.43 -15.80
CA THR A 949 33.65 24.02 -16.56
C THR A 949 33.30 25.09 -17.60
N SER A 950 32.54 24.70 -18.62
CA SER A 950 32.04 25.61 -19.66
C SER A 950 31.07 26.68 -19.14
N PHE A 951 30.52 26.48 -17.94
CA PHE A 951 29.82 27.51 -17.18
C PHE A 951 30.08 27.35 -15.67
N PRO A 952 30.36 28.44 -14.92
CA PRO A 952 30.55 28.38 -13.47
C PRO A 952 29.35 27.81 -12.72
N LEU A 953 29.58 27.02 -11.67
CA LEU A 953 28.54 26.34 -10.89
C LEU A 953 28.07 27.20 -9.70
N LEU A 954 26.83 27.01 -9.28
CA LEU A 954 26.27 27.60 -8.05
C LEU A 954 26.17 26.52 -6.97
N PHE A 955 26.93 26.68 -5.88
CA PHE A 955 26.83 25.85 -4.68
C PHE A 955 25.98 26.56 -3.62
N ILE A 956 25.19 25.81 -2.86
CA ILE A 956 24.38 26.33 -1.76
C ILE A 956 24.67 25.51 -0.50
N GLY A 957 24.98 26.20 0.59
CA GLY A 957 25.17 25.60 1.91
C GLY A 957 24.46 26.38 3.01
N ASN A 958 24.01 25.67 4.04
CA ASN A 958 23.24 26.24 5.13
C ASN A 958 24.13 26.63 6.32
N THR A 959 23.83 27.75 6.97
CA THR A 959 24.49 28.24 8.19
C THR A 959 23.49 28.72 9.22
N ARG A 960 23.90 28.77 10.49
CA ARG A 960 23.04 29.28 11.57
C ARG A 960 23.36 30.76 11.77
N GLY A 961 22.31 31.56 11.97
CA GLY A 961 22.44 33.01 12.20
C GLY A 961 23.26 33.34 13.44
N LYS A 962 23.67 34.61 13.58
CA LYS A 962 24.40 35.07 14.77
C LYS A 962 23.48 35.06 15.99
N TRP A 963 23.58 34.03 16.83
CA TRP A 963 23.07 34.03 18.21
C TRP A 963 24.22 34.38 19.17
N PRO A 964 24.00 35.18 20.22
CA PRO A 964 25.04 35.46 21.22
C PRO A 964 25.38 34.19 22.02
N VAL A 965 26.56 33.63 21.77
CA VAL A 965 27.06 32.43 22.45
C VAL A 965 27.58 32.80 23.85
N PHE A 966 26.89 32.36 24.91
CA PHE A 966 27.36 32.44 26.28
C PHE A 966 28.15 31.19 26.69
N ARG A 967 29.36 31.01 26.15
CA ARG A 967 30.56 30.44 26.82
C ARG A 967 31.67 30.15 25.81
N LYS A 968 32.91 30.49 26.20
CA LYS A 968 34.16 30.07 25.56
C LYS A 968 34.36 28.55 25.72
N VAL A 969 33.69 27.72 24.93
CA VAL A 969 34.18 26.40 24.51
C VAL A 969 33.60 26.12 23.12
N VAL A 970 34.48 26.25 22.12
CA VAL A 970 34.31 26.00 20.67
C VAL A 970 33.43 26.99 19.88
N ALA A 971 34.04 27.56 18.83
CA ALA A 971 33.40 28.40 17.85
C ALA A 971 32.67 27.53 16.80
N TYR A 972 31.35 27.38 16.92
CA TYR A 972 30.54 26.64 15.94
C TYR A 972 29.60 27.58 15.17
N THR A 973 29.58 27.50 13.85
CA THR A 973 28.36 27.79 13.06
C THR A 973 28.38 27.08 11.70
N PRO A 974 27.92 25.82 11.63
CA PRO A 974 27.37 25.36 10.36
C PRO A 974 26.03 24.58 10.60
N ALA A 975 25.12 24.56 9.61
CA ALA A 975 23.66 24.40 9.84
C ALA A 975 22.92 23.48 8.87
N ASP A 976 23.66 22.56 8.27
CA ASP A 976 23.06 21.40 7.62
C ASP A 976 23.56 20.15 8.38
N PRO A 977 22.68 19.34 8.97
CA PRO A 977 23.09 18.21 9.81
C PRO A 977 23.77 17.06 9.07
N VAL A 978 23.78 17.04 7.72
CA VAL A 978 24.35 15.93 6.93
C VAL A 978 25.24 16.39 5.77
N THR A 979 25.09 17.64 5.31
CA THR A 979 25.92 18.25 4.26
C THR A 979 26.38 19.65 4.68
N PRO A 980 27.34 19.73 5.62
CA PRO A 980 27.70 20.98 6.30
C PRO A 980 28.22 22.05 5.33
N LEU A 981 28.13 23.33 5.73
CA LEU A 981 28.61 24.45 4.89
C LEU A 981 30.11 24.32 4.53
N SER A 982 30.91 23.71 5.39
CA SER A 982 32.32 23.42 5.12
C SER A 982 32.49 22.58 3.85
N SER A 983 31.63 21.59 3.63
CA SER A 983 31.61 20.78 2.41
C SER A 983 31.27 21.62 1.19
N ALA A 984 30.23 22.46 1.26
CA ALA A 984 29.87 23.36 0.15
C ALA A 984 31.00 24.32 -0.22
N LYS A 985 31.68 24.90 0.77
CA LYS A 985 32.84 25.78 0.54
C LYS A 985 34.04 25.02 -0.02
N LYS A 986 34.35 23.84 0.54
CA LYS A 986 35.45 22.98 0.09
C LYS A 986 35.25 22.57 -1.38
N MET A 987 34.07 22.07 -1.71
CA MET A 987 33.74 21.61 -3.07
C MET A 987 33.67 22.78 -4.06
N SER A 988 33.04 23.90 -3.68
CA SER A 988 32.97 25.10 -4.53
C SER A 988 34.35 25.66 -4.88
N ALA A 989 35.32 25.57 -3.98
CA ALA A 989 36.69 26.06 -4.22
C ALA A 989 37.43 25.23 -5.29
N GLY A 990 37.00 24.00 -5.54
CA GLY A 990 37.56 23.13 -6.58
C GLY A 990 37.10 23.44 -8.00
N PHE A 991 36.02 24.22 -8.19
CA PHE A 991 35.51 24.57 -9.51
C PHE A 991 35.77 26.05 -9.83
N GLU A 992 36.48 26.31 -10.92
CA GLU A 992 36.89 27.68 -11.27
C GLU A 992 35.68 28.62 -11.41
N LYS A 993 35.80 29.82 -10.82
CA LYS A 993 34.78 30.90 -10.88
C LYS A 993 33.42 30.54 -10.28
N SER A 994 33.26 29.34 -9.72
CA SER A 994 32.04 28.94 -9.03
C SER A 994 31.93 29.67 -7.70
N VAL A 995 30.70 29.82 -7.19
CA VAL A 995 30.46 30.51 -5.91
C VAL A 995 29.57 29.68 -5.00
N CYS A 996 29.80 29.85 -3.70
CA CYS A 996 28.99 29.28 -2.64
C CYS A 996 28.06 30.36 -2.06
N LEU A 997 26.76 30.23 -2.30
CA LEU A 997 25.70 30.98 -1.63
C LEU A 997 25.45 30.36 -0.26
N THR A 998 25.41 31.19 0.77
CA THR A 998 25.09 30.73 2.12
C THR A 998 23.65 31.08 2.48
N GLN A 999 22.82 30.10 2.80
CA GLN A 999 21.51 30.35 3.39
C GLN A 999 21.59 30.32 4.92
N ASP A 1000 21.01 31.30 5.59
CA ASP A 1000 20.95 31.44 7.05
C ASP A 1000 19.80 30.63 7.63
N SER A 1001 19.85 29.32 7.43
CA SER A 1001 18.85 28.36 7.89
C SER A 1001 19.52 27.18 8.56
N ILE A 1002 18.82 26.55 9.49
CA ILE A 1002 19.12 25.18 9.88
C ILE A 1002 18.34 24.18 9.02
N GLY A 1003 18.81 22.94 8.94
CA GLY A 1003 18.16 21.87 8.20
C GLY A 1003 18.91 21.49 6.93
N HIS A 1004 18.54 20.36 6.34
CA HIS A 1004 19.25 19.78 5.21
C HIS A 1004 18.82 20.42 3.89
N CYS A 1005 19.75 20.90 3.06
CA CYS A 1005 19.49 21.67 1.84
C CYS A 1005 18.71 22.99 2.08
N SER A 1006 18.80 23.92 1.15
CA SER A 1006 18.15 25.23 1.27
C SER A 1006 16.62 25.15 1.16
N ILE A 1007 16.10 24.20 0.38
CA ILE A 1007 14.65 24.03 0.12
C ILE A 1007 13.81 23.69 1.36
N ASN A 1008 14.42 23.24 2.46
CA ASN A 1008 13.70 22.93 3.69
C ASN A 1008 13.45 24.15 4.59
N ALA A 1009 13.92 25.34 4.18
CA ALA A 1009 13.60 26.59 4.83
C ALA A 1009 13.25 27.65 3.77
N PRO A 1010 12.07 28.29 3.84
CA PRO A 1010 11.69 29.29 2.85
C PRO A 1010 12.63 30.51 2.90
N SER A 1011 13.21 30.86 1.75
CA SER A 1011 14.00 32.08 1.59
C SER A 1011 13.78 32.68 0.21
N THR A 1012 13.03 33.77 0.16
CA THR A 1012 12.80 34.54 -1.06
C THR A 1012 14.12 35.04 -1.65
N CYS A 1013 15.10 35.36 -0.81
CA CYS A 1013 16.46 35.75 -1.22
C CYS A 1013 17.18 34.62 -1.97
N THR A 1014 17.21 33.40 -1.41
CA THR A 1014 17.87 32.26 -2.05
C THR A 1014 17.18 31.90 -3.36
N HIS A 1015 15.84 31.86 -3.37
CA HIS A 1015 15.05 31.59 -4.57
C HIS A 1015 15.35 32.60 -5.68
N ALA A 1016 15.48 33.89 -5.35
CA ALA A 1016 15.81 34.93 -6.32
C ALA A 1016 17.20 34.70 -6.95
N HIS A 1017 18.20 34.31 -6.17
CA HIS A 1017 19.53 33.99 -6.69
C HIS A 1017 19.54 32.73 -7.56
N VAL A 1018 18.84 31.67 -7.16
CA VAL A 1018 18.71 30.44 -7.96
C VAL A 1018 18.04 30.74 -9.29
N ARG A 1019 16.90 31.44 -9.29
CA ARG A 1019 16.20 31.84 -10.52
C ARG A 1019 17.08 32.67 -11.43
N ARG A 1020 17.74 33.71 -10.89
CA ARG A 1020 18.60 34.61 -11.66
C ARG A 1020 19.80 33.89 -12.26
N TYR A 1021 20.37 32.92 -11.54
CA TYR A 1021 21.45 32.10 -12.07
C TYR A 1021 20.95 31.19 -13.20
N LEU A 1022 19.85 30.46 -13.01
CA LEU A 1022 19.32 29.54 -14.02
C LEU A 1022 18.90 30.28 -15.29
N ILE A 1023 18.16 31.40 -15.17
CA ILE A 1023 17.66 32.17 -16.32
C ILE A 1023 18.76 33.04 -16.93
N ASP A 1024 19.40 33.91 -16.14
CA ASP A 1024 20.28 34.96 -16.66
C ASP A 1024 21.77 34.54 -16.67
N GLY A 1025 22.12 33.43 -16.01
CA GLY A 1025 23.53 33.04 -15.82
C GLY A 1025 24.29 33.90 -14.82
N ILE A 1026 23.58 34.71 -14.02
CA ILE A 1026 24.23 35.63 -13.08
C ILE A 1026 24.38 34.94 -11.73
N LEU A 1027 25.62 34.62 -11.37
CA LEU A 1027 25.97 34.12 -10.04
C LEU A 1027 25.76 35.19 -8.95
N PRO A 1028 25.44 34.78 -7.71
CA PRO A 1028 25.45 35.68 -6.58
C PRO A 1028 26.86 36.27 -6.33
N PRO A 1029 26.96 37.45 -5.68
CA PRO A 1029 28.23 37.97 -5.20
C PRO A 1029 28.97 36.94 -4.33
N ALA A 1030 30.30 36.98 -4.36
CA ALA A 1030 31.10 36.13 -3.49
C ALA A 1030 30.71 36.34 -2.01
N ASN A 1031 30.50 35.24 -1.28
CA ASN A 1031 30.03 35.23 0.10
C ASN A 1031 28.62 35.83 0.31
N ALA A 1032 27.77 35.85 -0.72
CA ALA A 1032 26.38 36.21 -0.56
C ALA A 1032 25.72 35.35 0.53
N LYS A 1033 24.92 36.00 1.35
CA LYS A 1033 24.18 35.38 2.45
C LYS A 1033 22.71 35.76 2.36
N CYS A 1034 21.83 34.77 2.44
CA CYS A 1034 20.37 34.95 2.41
C CYS A 1034 19.76 34.52 3.74
N SER A 1035 18.87 35.32 4.30
CA SER A 1035 18.09 34.95 5.48
C SER A 1035 16.82 34.19 5.10
N VAL A 1036 16.31 33.38 6.01
CA VAL A 1036 14.99 32.75 5.88
C VAL A 1036 13.88 33.77 6.13
N ASP A 1037 12.72 33.49 5.54
CA ASP A 1037 11.56 34.37 5.62
C ASP A 1037 10.81 34.24 6.96
N ALA A 1038 10.94 33.09 7.64
CA ALA A 1038 10.26 32.81 8.90
C ALA A 1038 11.05 31.86 9.83
N PRO A 1039 10.87 31.96 11.17
CA PRO A 1039 11.46 31.03 12.14
C PRO A 1039 10.68 29.71 12.25
N ILE A 1040 11.30 28.70 12.88
CA ILE A 1040 10.80 27.31 13.03
C ILE A 1040 9.43 27.20 13.73
N PHE A 1041 9.09 28.13 14.62
CA PHE A 1041 7.86 28.13 15.42
C PHE A 1041 6.86 29.23 15.00
N SER A 1042 6.83 29.60 13.72
CA SER A 1042 5.90 30.62 13.20
C SER A 1042 4.62 30.00 12.63
N ALA A 1043 3.52 30.74 12.54
CA ALA A 1043 2.31 30.24 11.86
C ALA A 1043 2.56 29.86 10.38
N GLN A 1044 3.58 30.46 9.75
CA GLN A 1044 4.05 30.12 8.40
C GLN A 1044 4.94 28.87 8.34
N SER A 1045 5.39 28.33 9.48
CA SER A 1045 6.14 27.06 9.53
C SER A 1045 5.22 25.83 9.62
N VAL A 1046 3.92 26.04 9.82
CA VAL A 1046 2.87 25.04 9.59
C VAL A 1046 2.33 25.26 8.17
N PRO A 1047 2.42 24.29 7.24
CA PRO A 1047 1.90 24.49 5.90
C PRO A 1047 0.38 24.57 5.93
N ASP A 1048 -0.18 25.77 5.84
CA ASP A 1048 -1.53 25.96 5.32
C ASP A 1048 -1.54 25.40 3.88
N GLU A 1049 -2.40 24.41 3.63
CA GLU A 1049 -2.80 23.85 2.33
C GLU A 1049 -1.76 23.09 1.47
N LEU A 1050 -0.46 23.06 1.80
CA LEU A 1050 0.54 22.27 1.04
C LEU A 1050 1.05 21.01 1.76
N GLY A 1051 0.60 20.76 3.00
CA GLY A 1051 1.05 19.63 3.84
C GLY A 1051 0.09 18.45 3.93
N VAL A 1052 -1.12 18.55 3.37
CA VAL A 1052 -2.15 17.48 3.49
C VAL A 1052 -1.81 16.24 2.65
N VAL A 1053 -0.94 16.37 1.65
CA VAL A 1053 -0.58 15.25 0.74
C VAL A 1053 0.37 14.23 1.40
N PHE A 1054 1.03 14.56 2.51
CA PHE A 1054 1.99 13.64 3.15
C PHE A 1054 1.36 12.60 4.10
N GLN A 1055 0.06 12.71 4.42
CA GLN A 1055 -0.62 11.71 5.27
C GLN A 1055 -1.52 10.73 4.51
N GLU A 1056 -1.81 10.97 3.23
CA GLU A 1056 -2.69 10.08 2.45
C GLU A 1056 -1.97 9.14 1.48
N ASN A 1057 -0.66 9.32 1.23
CA ASN A 1057 0.12 8.50 0.28
C ASN A 1057 1.35 7.80 0.92
N GLN A 1058 1.26 7.44 2.19
CA GLN A 1058 2.17 6.46 2.79
C GLN A 1058 1.36 5.25 3.22
#